data_AF-A0A970NCV4-F1
#
_entry.id   AF-A0A970NCV4-F1
#
_cell.length_a   1.000
_cell.length_b   1.000
_cell.length_c   1.000
_cell.angle_alpha   90.00
_cell.angle_beta   90.00
_cell.angle_gamma   90.00
#
_symmetry.space_group_name_H-M   'P 1'
#
loop_
_entity.id
_entity.type
_entity.pdbx_description
1 polymer ?
#
loop_
_entity_poly.entity_id
_entity_poly.type
_entity_poly.pdbx_seq_one_letter_code
_entity_poly.pdbx_strand_id
1 'polypeptide(L)'
;MFFKRKGWGKGLTIALVFVFLLQCIGMMAPQPASAATTTVTITKYAIDRTTVLDQMVVDYHWLMNPDNIPVMGDGITHYYHQGPVFVDHPDPETQELLRWNVEEDTNWDTKDMGALKGTNVKDLCNLVGDMTEGDTLTLRSTDGFNKTFAYKNVYEYDPDREGPMVLTWYKDGMYPDTGYYDGMRLVWFAGASYKQGPTSIEGLPSGDYHVFGNWEWHEAADPEYWYYYSGTHPTTTGLSVQYVTQVNIYSNEPVPVAVTGVDISQGDQTLDIGDTVQLTAVVTPANATNPNVSWSSSNEAVATVSGTGLVTAVSAGTATITVTTQDGNFTDSTTVTVDEGSGPVMDVLYDGTVSLTPGETFAVTVGAIEYTLDKGTPLGALQAAAEAGNFTYVLSDKRWSYDEVLLLDDVGTYLRKAPGYWYAYVNDVYKDGYQNTPAGLNVIQLADGDRVEFYYAADISDATDLAAVKAAATAAVKTVASIGVPSTMDVLYDGTVSLTPEETFAVTAYNSGTGYTVSETTPLGALQAAANASGFSYDVTDKNYAASGALLVDNIGDYDFVKGGSSWLAYVNNVYKDGFNNAPGALNLIQLIEGDRVEFYYAANISDATDLAAVKAAATAAVKTVVSTGGVVPADWTLQLFGAKNQNVTRAYFEQGLACPSSGHQVTWTDDKGTPDTSDDEVWGGVPLWLLVAMVDDDPDVGDDHINFNDELAAAGYEVKVIAGDGWDTVLDSADIARSDAYIVANTLNGEPLPLKTESNKDSWPLHLK
;
A
#
# COMPACT_ATOMS: atom_id res chain seq x y z
N MET A 1 38.66 -53.97 12.39
CA MET A 1 38.92 -54.62 11.10
C MET A 1 39.80 -53.68 10.29
N PHE A 2 40.93 -54.17 9.78
CA PHE A 2 41.95 -53.43 9.05
C PHE A 2 41.40 -52.78 7.77
N PHE A 3 41.84 -51.55 7.44
CA PHE A 3 42.53 -51.29 6.18
C PHE A 3 43.44 -50.07 6.30
N LYS A 4 44.60 -50.15 5.65
CA LYS A 4 45.79 -49.30 5.76
C LYS A 4 46.19 -48.87 4.35
N ARG A 5 46.80 -47.68 4.23
CA ARG A 5 47.61 -47.11 3.10
C ARG A 5 46.82 -46.39 1.99
N LYS A 6 47.28 -45.31 1.36
CA LYS A 6 48.49 -44.42 1.42
C LYS A 6 48.19 -43.26 0.44
N GLY A 7 48.79 -42.07 0.64
CA GLY A 7 49.02 -41.14 -0.48
C GLY A 7 49.06 -39.65 -0.12
N TRP A 8 50.23 -39.03 -0.25
CA TRP A 8 50.55 -37.61 -0.04
C TRP A 8 49.90 -36.67 -1.07
N GLY A 9 49.60 -35.45 -0.64
CA GLY A 9 49.39 -34.27 -1.51
C GLY A 9 49.35 -32.98 -0.69
N LYS A 10 50.42 -32.19 -0.80
CA LYS A 10 50.64 -30.80 -0.31
C LYS A 10 49.40 -29.92 -0.57
N GLY A 11 49.00 -28.91 0.19
CA GLY A 11 49.51 -28.13 1.32
C GLY A 11 48.77 -26.80 1.28
N LEU A 12 48.43 -26.20 2.44
CA LEU A 12 48.35 -24.76 2.74
C LEU A 12 47.57 -24.59 4.07
N THR A 13 48.29 -24.35 5.16
CA THR A 13 47.73 -23.89 6.44
C THR A 13 48.86 -23.19 7.18
N ILE A 14 48.53 -22.18 8.01
CA ILE A 14 49.40 -21.39 8.91
C ILE A 14 50.00 -20.15 8.21
N ALA A 15 49.96 -18.92 8.71
CA ALA A 15 49.41 -18.30 9.93
C ALA A 15 49.42 -16.78 9.75
N LEU A 16 48.58 -16.08 10.53
CA LEU A 16 48.69 -14.64 10.78
C LEU A 16 48.80 -14.45 12.30
N VAL A 17 50.02 -14.23 12.80
CA VAL A 17 50.29 -13.69 14.15
C VAL A 17 51.52 -12.78 14.08
N PHE A 18 51.28 -11.50 14.39
CA PHE A 18 52.14 -10.44 14.96
C PHE A 18 53.66 -10.62 15.06
N VAL A 19 54.41 -9.59 14.60
CA VAL A 19 55.56 -9.00 15.31
C VAL A 19 55.66 -7.49 15.00
N PHE A 20 55.72 -6.67 16.06
CA PHE A 20 56.08 -5.24 16.07
C PHE A 20 57.59 -5.06 16.32
N LEU A 21 58.11 -3.86 16.01
CA LEU A 21 59.45 -3.28 16.26
C LEU A 21 60.59 -3.56 15.25
N LEU A 22 61.03 -2.49 14.55
CA LEU A 22 62.39 -1.96 14.67
C LEU A 22 62.49 -0.50 14.15
N GLN A 23 63.16 0.36 14.92
CA GLN A 23 63.45 1.77 14.63
C GLN A 23 64.70 1.97 13.74
N CYS A 24 64.67 3.07 12.96
CA CYS A 24 65.76 3.95 12.54
C CYS A 24 66.94 3.40 11.70
N ILE A 25 67.11 3.92 10.47
CA ILE A 25 68.16 4.86 10.02
C ILE A 25 67.91 5.22 8.55
N GLY A 26 68.10 6.49 8.22
CA GLY A 26 67.51 7.15 7.06
C GLY A 26 68.18 6.90 5.71
N MET A 27 67.36 7.07 4.68
CA MET A 27 67.70 7.83 3.47
C MET A 27 66.45 8.66 3.13
N MET A 28 66.57 9.98 3.20
CA MET A 28 65.57 10.91 2.69
C MET A 28 65.45 10.70 1.17
N ALA A 29 64.49 9.87 0.76
CA ALA A 29 63.90 9.98 -0.56
C ALA A 29 62.86 11.10 -0.50
N PRO A 30 62.75 11.98 -1.53
CA PRO A 30 61.65 12.93 -1.60
C PRO A 30 60.33 12.15 -1.57
N GLN A 31 59.52 12.38 -0.54
CA GLN A 31 58.15 11.86 -0.49
C GLN A 31 57.39 12.49 -1.67
N PRO A 32 56.63 11.71 -2.45
CA PRO A 32 55.77 12.29 -3.48
C PRO A 32 54.80 13.26 -2.81
N ALA A 33 54.62 14.45 -3.38
CA ALA A 33 53.63 15.40 -2.91
C ALA A 33 52.26 14.71 -2.90
N SER A 34 51.64 14.64 -1.73
CA SER A 34 50.30 14.09 -1.59
C SER A 34 49.31 14.95 -2.37
N ALA A 35 48.43 14.33 -3.14
CA ALA A 35 47.31 15.03 -3.76
C ALA A 35 46.35 15.56 -2.68
N ALA A 36 45.69 16.69 -2.96
CA ALA A 36 44.65 17.24 -2.08
C ALA A 36 43.51 16.22 -1.91
N THR A 37 43.05 16.04 -0.67
CA THR A 37 41.97 15.12 -0.36
C THR A 37 40.62 15.76 -0.62
N THR A 38 39.78 15.06 -1.38
CA THR A 38 38.42 15.50 -1.75
C THR A 38 37.33 14.71 -1.04
N THR A 39 37.67 13.58 -0.39
CA THR A 39 36.74 12.70 0.32
C THR A 39 37.27 12.34 1.70
N VAL A 40 36.36 12.15 2.64
CA VAL A 40 36.65 11.69 4.00
C VAL A 40 35.72 10.55 4.36
N THR A 41 36.29 9.47 4.90
CA THR A 41 35.54 8.35 5.47
C THR A 41 35.42 8.55 6.97
N ILE A 42 34.19 8.69 7.47
CA ILE A 42 33.89 8.72 8.89
C ILE A 42 33.52 7.30 9.31
N THR A 43 34.18 6.74 10.32
CA THR A 43 33.93 5.36 10.78
C THR A 43 33.89 5.30 12.28
N LYS A 44 32.85 4.68 12.84
CA LYS A 44 32.77 4.35 14.26
C LYS A 44 33.10 2.86 14.46
N TYR A 45 34.04 2.58 15.34
CA TYR A 45 34.46 1.23 15.70
C TYR A 45 34.02 0.87 17.11
N ALA A 46 33.67 -0.40 17.32
CA ALA A 46 33.37 -0.96 18.64
C ALA A 46 34.62 -1.05 19.54
N ILE A 47 34.43 -1.50 20.78
CA ILE A 47 35.46 -1.63 21.82
C ILE A 47 36.65 -2.52 21.43
N ASP A 48 36.48 -3.44 20.48
CA ASP A 48 37.57 -4.27 19.93
C ASP A 48 38.49 -3.49 18.95
N ARG A 49 38.11 -2.25 18.62
CA ARG A 49 38.77 -1.32 17.69
C ARG A 49 38.86 -1.82 16.24
N THR A 50 38.09 -2.85 15.90
CA THR A 50 38.12 -3.50 14.59
C THR A 50 36.74 -3.67 13.97
N THR A 51 35.72 -3.96 14.77
CA THR A 51 34.34 -4.06 14.28
C THR A 51 33.82 -2.66 13.96
N VAL A 52 33.41 -2.45 12.72
CA VAL A 52 32.73 -1.21 12.29
C VAL A 52 31.29 -1.27 12.78
N LEU A 53 30.88 -0.26 13.56
CA LEU A 53 29.51 -0.05 14.02
C LEU A 53 28.71 0.72 12.99
N ASP A 54 29.31 1.76 12.41
CA ASP A 54 28.73 2.56 11.33
C ASP A 54 29.83 3.27 10.52
N GLN A 55 29.55 3.57 9.25
CA GLN A 55 30.49 4.21 8.34
C GLN A 55 29.76 5.05 7.29
N MET A 56 30.29 6.25 7.06
CA MET A 56 29.85 7.14 5.98
C MET A 56 31.05 7.67 5.20
N VAL A 57 30.89 7.80 3.89
CA VAL A 57 31.86 8.47 3.02
C VAL A 57 31.22 9.74 2.47
N VAL A 58 31.88 10.88 2.68
CA VAL A 58 31.42 12.17 2.16
C VAL A 58 32.53 12.84 1.38
N ASP A 59 32.15 13.52 0.30
CA ASP A 59 33.05 14.42 -0.42
C ASP A 59 32.82 15.88 0.01
N TYR A 60 33.77 16.75 -0.31
CA TYR A 60 33.70 18.14 0.15
C TYR A 60 32.54 18.94 -0.48
N HIS A 61 31.99 18.55 -1.64
CA HIS A 61 30.76 19.16 -2.17
C HIS A 61 29.56 18.80 -1.31
N TRP A 62 29.52 17.58 -0.79
CA TRP A 62 28.49 17.18 0.17
C TRP A 62 28.59 18.01 1.46
N LEU A 63 29.81 18.21 1.96
CA LEU A 63 30.09 18.98 3.20
C LEU A 63 29.83 20.48 3.09
N MET A 64 29.87 21.06 1.89
CA MET A 64 29.57 22.49 1.68
C MET A 64 28.08 22.79 1.58
N ASN A 65 27.21 21.77 1.46
CA ASN A 65 25.78 21.97 1.42
C ASN A 65 25.21 22.10 2.84
N PRO A 66 24.68 23.27 3.26
CA PRO A 66 24.14 23.47 4.59
C PRO A 66 22.90 22.63 4.90
N ASP A 67 22.20 22.13 3.88
CA ASP A 67 21.05 21.21 4.06
C ASP A 67 21.52 19.81 4.49
N ASN A 68 22.77 19.46 4.19
CA ASN A 68 23.37 18.18 4.55
C ASN A 68 24.01 18.23 5.94
N ILE A 69 24.79 19.29 6.22
CA ILE A 69 25.54 19.44 7.47
C ILE A 69 25.86 20.92 7.77
N PRO A 70 25.91 21.36 9.03
CA PRO A 70 26.26 22.74 9.37
C PRO A 70 27.65 23.15 8.82
N VAL A 71 27.67 24.28 8.12
CA VAL A 71 28.90 24.89 7.61
C VAL A 71 29.39 25.94 8.61
N MET A 72 30.65 25.81 9.02
CA MET A 72 31.36 26.76 9.86
C MET A 72 32.25 27.68 9.02
N GLY A 73 32.44 28.91 9.51
CA GLY A 73 33.34 29.90 8.90
C GLY A 73 32.69 30.68 7.77
N ASP A 74 33.19 31.90 7.56
CA ASP A 74 32.68 32.84 6.57
C ASP A 74 33.57 32.91 5.32
N GLY A 75 34.76 32.29 5.34
CA GLY A 75 35.77 32.39 4.30
C GLY A 75 36.43 33.78 4.23
N ILE A 76 36.31 34.59 5.29
CA ILE A 76 36.91 35.92 5.43
C ILE A 76 37.79 35.97 6.68
N THR A 77 37.34 35.35 7.77
CA THR A 77 38.03 35.32 9.07
C THR A 77 39.26 34.41 8.99
N HIS A 78 40.43 34.97 9.30
CA HIS A 78 41.69 34.24 9.37
C HIS A 78 41.90 33.60 10.73
N TYR A 79 42.29 32.33 10.73
CA TYR A 79 42.62 31.58 11.93
C TYR A 79 44.12 31.29 11.97
N TYR A 80 44.71 31.39 13.16
CA TYR A 80 46.14 31.20 13.38
C TYR A 80 46.35 30.11 14.42
N HIS A 81 47.47 29.39 14.32
CA HIS A 81 47.94 28.52 15.40
C HIS A 81 49.24 29.07 15.98
N GLN A 82 49.78 28.43 17.01
CA GLN A 82 51.06 28.80 17.59
C GLN A 82 52.16 27.78 17.26
N GLY A 83 53.34 28.29 16.91
CA GLY A 83 54.55 27.51 16.75
C GLY A 83 55.25 27.20 18.08
N PRO A 84 56.33 26.41 18.06
CA PRO A 84 57.17 26.20 19.25
C PRO A 84 57.87 27.48 19.69
N VAL A 85 58.04 27.68 21.00
CA VAL A 85 58.77 28.80 21.59
C VAL A 85 60.17 28.37 22.03
N PHE A 86 61.20 29.04 21.52
CA PHE A 86 62.61 28.69 21.71
C PHE A 86 63.30 29.64 22.70
N VAL A 87 62.87 29.62 23.95
CA VAL A 87 63.46 30.41 25.04
C VAL A 87 64.11 29.46 26.05
N ASP A 88 65.39 29.68 26.36
CA ASP A 88 66.13 28.88 27.33
C ASP A 88 66.13 29.51 28.73
N HIS A 89 65.90 28.70 29.76
CA HIS A 89 65.95 29.09 31.15
C HIS A 89 66.57 27.97 32.02
N PRO A 90 67.45 28.29 32.99
CA PRO A 90 68.14 27.29 33.79
C PRO A 90 67.24 26.55 34.81
N ASP A 91 66.12 27.17 35.21
CA ASP A 91 65.12 26.53 36.08
C ASP A 91 64.11 25.70 35.25
N PRO A 92 63.97 24.38 35.51
CA PRO A 92 63.12 23.50 34.71
C PRO A 92 61.62 23.83 34.71
N GLU A 93 61.06 24.30 35.84
CA GLU A 93 59.64 24.65 35.92
C GLU A 93 59.34 25.91 35.11
N THR A 94 60.19 26.93 35.26
CA THR A 94 60.12 28.15 34.44
C THR A 94 60.36 27.83 32.97
N GLN A 95 61.29 26.93 32.65
CA GLN A 95 61.57 26.50 31.28
C GLN A 95 60.35 25.86 30.62
N GLU A 96 59.58 25.07 31.35
CA GLU A 96 58.38 24.42 30.83
C GLU A 96 57.27 25.47 30.59
N LEU A 97 57.02 26.36 31.54
CA LEU A 97 56.03 27.45 31.37
C LEU A 97 56.37 28.37 30.18
N LEU A 98 57.65 28.69 30.00
CA LEU A 98 58.10 29.49 28.86
C LEU A 98 57.93 28.77 27.51
N ARG A 99 58.04 27.44 27.49
CA ARG A 99 57.80 26.64 26.26
C ARG A 99 56.34 26.58 25.89
N TRP A 100 55.47 26.45 26.89
CA TRP A 100 54.02 26.49 26.70
C TRP A 100 53.50 27.89 26.39
N ASN A 101 54.27 28.92 26.74
CA ASN A 101 53.94 30.32 26.52
C ASN A 101 52.54 30.69 27.01
N VAL A 102 52.39 30.82 28.33
CA VAL A 102 51.14 31.18 29.02
C VAL A 102 50.47 32.45 28.46
N GLU A 103 51.26 33.40 27.95
CA GLU A 103 50.76 34.67 27.40
C GLU A 103 50.35 34.57 25.91
N GLU A 104 50.72 33.47 25.24
CA GLU A 104 50.33 33.14 23.86
C GLU A 104 50.65 34.25 22.84
N ASP A 105 51.77 34.92 23.04
CA ASP A 105 52.18 36.14 22.32
C ASP A 105 53.30 35.92 21.28
N THR A 106 53.89 34.73 21.25
CA THR A 106 55.11 34.42 20.49
C THR A 106 54.85 33.37 19.41
N ASN A 107 55.40 33.54 18.21
CA ASN A 107 55.38 32.58 17.10
C ASN A 107 53.97 32.16 16.62
N TRP A 108 52.97 33.06 16.72
CA TRP A 108 51.62 32.85 16.19
C TRP A 108 51.37 33.56 14.84
N ASP A 109 51.92 34.77 14.70
CA ASP A 109 51.70 35.68 13.57
C ASP A 109 52.07 35.08 12.20
N THR A 110 53.10 34.24 12.13
CA THR A 110 53.54 33.55 10.91
C THR A 110 52.84 32.22 10.64
N LYS A 111 51.82 31.87 11.43
CA LYS A 111 51.10 30.58 11.40
C LYS A 111 49.64 30.76 10.99
N ASP A 112 49.43 31.60 9.99
CA ASP A 112 48.13 31.79 9.35
C ASP A 112 47.68 30.51 8.67
N MET A 113 46.53 29.99 9.11
CA MET A 113 45.87 28.84 8.50
C MET A 113 45.00 29.25 7.31
N GLY A 114 44.74 30.55 7.14
CA GLY A 114 43.98 31.18 6.06
C GLY A 114 42.58 31.61 6.50
N ALA A 115 41.84 32.18 5.55
CA ALA A 115 40.42 32.44 5.66
C ALA A 115 39.61 31.18 5.31
N LEU A 116 38.90 30.60 6.28
CA LEU A 116 38.47 29.21 6.20
C LEU A 116 36.94 29.05 6.20
N LYS A 117 36.49 27.96 5.57
CA LYS A 117 35.19 27.32 5.82
C LYS A 117 35.39 25.82 6.00
N GLY A 118 34.51 25.21 6.76
CA GLY A 118 34.62 23.79 7.07
C GLY A 118 33.41 23.26 7.81
N THR A 119 33.57 22.05 8.34
CA THR A 119 32.54 21.34 9.09
C THR A 119 33.08 21.01 10.48
N ASN A 120 32.27 21.22 11.51
CA ASN A 120 32.66 20.86 12.88
C ASN A 120 32.92 19.35 12.95
N VAL A 121 34.03 18.94 13.56
CA VAL A 121 34.36 17.52 13.75
C VAL A 121 33.30 16.83 14.60
N LYS A 122 32.66 17.54 15.54
CA LYS A 122 31.50 17.05 16.27
C LYS A 122 30.39 16.63 15.31
N ASP A 123 29.99 17.51 14.40
CA ASP A 123 28.90 17.23 13.45
C ASP A 123 29.24 16.09 12.49
N LEU A 124 30.52 15.90 12.15
CA LEU A 124 30.98 14.71 11.42
C LEU A 124 30.78 13.42 12.24
N CYS A 125 30.95 13.47 13.57
CA CYS A 125 30.72 12.30 14.42
C CYS A 125 29.24 11.92 14.48
N ASN A 126 28.34 12.90 14.48
CA ASN A 126 26.90 12.67 14.49
C ASN A 126 26.44 11.79 13.31
N LEU A 127 27.15 11.86 12.17
CA LEU A 127 26.84 11.08 10.96
C LEU A 127 26.97 9.56 11.15
N VAL A 128 27.69 9.10 12.18
CA VAL A 128 27.92 7.68 12.45
C VAL A 128 27.59 7.31 13.91
N GLY A 129 26.62 8.02 14.51
CA GLY A 129 26.09 7.70 15.83
C GLY A 129 26.86 8.29 17.02
N ASP A 130 27.53 9.44 16.83
CA ASP A 130 28.16 10.24 17.89
C ASP A 130 29.33 9.57 18.64
N MET A 131 30.08 10.38 19.40
CA MET A 131 30.97 9.90 20.45
C MET A 131 30.29 9.92 21.82
N THR A 132 30.76 9.08 22.74
CA THR A 132 30.40 9.08 24.17
C THR A 132 31.63 9.36 25.04
N GLU A 133 31.41 9.74 26.31
CA GLU A 133 32.51 10.00 27.23
C GLU A 133 33.43 8.77 27.37
N GLY A 134 34.73 8.97 27.18
CA GLY A 134 35.74 7.91 27.14
C GLY A 134 36.07 7.38 25.74
N ASP A 135 35.31 7.77 24.71
CA ASP A 135 35.64 7.49 23.32
C ASP A 135 36.82 8.38 22.85
N THR A 136 37.49 7.92 21.80
CA THR A 136 38.59 8.67 21.18
C THR A 136 38.37 8.82 19.69
N LEU A 137 38.82 9.93 19.12
CA LEU A 137 38.75 10.21 17.68
C LEU A 137 40.15 10.29 17.11
N THR A 138 40.41 9.57 16.03
CA THR A 138 41.69 9.62 15.29
C THR A 138 41.47 10.10 13.87
N LEU A 139 42.09 11.23 13.53
CA LEU A 139 42.22 11.66 12.16
C LEU A 139 43.41 10.98 11.51
N ARG A 140 43.23 10.47 10.28
CA ARG A 140 44.31 9.93 9.46
C ARG A 140 44.41 10.65 8.14
N SER A 141 45.64 10.94 7.76
CA SER A 141 45.98 11.57 6.51
C SER A 141 46.58 10.58 5.52
N THR A 142 46.50 10.92 4.25
CA THR A 142 47.02 10.05 3.18
C THR A 142 48.56 9.99 3.14
N ASP A 143 49.26 10.95 3.78
CA ASP A 143 50.72 10.92 3.98
C ASP A 143 51.16 10.03 5.16
N GLY A 144 50.21 9.36 5.81
CA GLY A 144 50.44 8.44 6.92
C GLY A 144 50.49 9.10 8.31
N PHE A 145 50.40 10.43 8.39
CA PHE A 145 50.24 11.10 9.68
C PHE A 145 48.87 10.77 10.30
N ASN A 146 48.83 10.74 11.63
CA ASN A 146 47.59 10.58 12.36
C ASN A 146 47.68 11.26 13.72
N LYS A 147 46.53 11.71 14.21
CA LYS A 147 46.42 12.32 15.53
C LYS A 147 45.13 11.88 16.20
N THR A 148 45.26 11.46 17.45
CA THR A 148 44.16 11.06 18.31
C THR A 148 43.80 12.19 19.26
N PHE A 149 42.50 12.34 19.53
CA PHE A 149 41.88 13.33 20.40
C PHE A 149 40.88 12.63 21.34
N ALA A 150 40.72 13.16 22.54
CA ALA A 150 39.70 12.68 23.48
C ALA A 150 38.31 13.22 23.11
N TYR A 151 37.28 12.54 23.61
CA TYR A 151 35.89 13.03 23.60
C TYR A 151 35.79 14.53 23.97
N LYS A 152 36.42 14.95 25.08
CA LYS A 152 36.34 16.33 25.56
C LYS A 152 36.87 17.37 24.56
N ASN A 153 37.88 17.01 23.75
CA ASN A 153 38.41 17.93 22.74
C ASN A 153 37.42 18.18 21.59
N VAL A 154 36.51 17.22 21.35
CA VAL A 154 35.51 17.29 20.29
C VAL A 154 34.18 17.86 20.79
N TYR A 155 33.77 17.54 22.03
CA TYR A 155 32.44 17.88 22.56
C TYR A 155 32.42 18.94 23.68
N GLU A 156 33.55 19.21 24.36
CA GLU A 156 33.62 20.05 25.56
C GLU A 156 34.61 21.22 25.42
N TYR A 157 34.84 21.69 24.20
CA TYR A 157 35.66 22.87 23.94
C TYR A 157 34.99 24.16 24.43
N ASP A 158 35.82 25.13 24.85
CA ASP A 158 35.39 26.50 25.13
C ASP A 158 35.34 27.32 23.82
N PRO A 159 34.16 27.80 23.39
CA PRO A 159 34.02 28.54 22.13
C PRO A 159 34.75 29.89 22.13
N ASP A 160 35.04 30.47 23.30
CA ASP A 160 35.71 31.76 23.43
C ASP A 160 37.24 31.63 23.55
N ARG A 161 37.76 30.40 23.63
CA ARG A 161 39.20 30.08 23.71
C ARG A 161 39.64 29.25 22.51
N GLU A 162 39.89 27.95 22.69
CA GLU A 162 40.35 27.07 21.61
C GLU A 162 39.30 26.87 20.50
N GLY A 163 38.02 27.02 20.83
CA GLY A 163 36.93 26.85 19.88
C GLY A 163 36.81 25.44 19.30
N PRO A 164 35.86 25.22 18.37
CA PRO A 164 35.64 23.92 17.77
C PRO A 164 36.80 23.47 16.89
N MET A 165 37.01 22.16 16.89
CA MET A 165 37.76 21.47 15.86
C MET A 165 36.97 21.45 14.54
N VAL A 166 37.52 22.02 13.48
CA VAL A 166 36.86 22.12 12.17
C VAL A 166 37.68 21.43 11.11
N LEU A 167 37.06 20.50 10.38
CA LEU A 167 37.63 19.95 9.16
C LEU A 167 37.34 20.91 8.00
N THR A 168 38.36 21.67 7.60
CA THR A 168 38.24 22.71 6.59
C THR A 168 38.40 22.15 5.19
N TRP A 169 37.46 22.51 4.31
CA TRP A 169 37.46 22.16 2.89
C TRP A 169 37.56 23.41 2.00
N TYR A 170 37.72 24.60 2.58
CA TYR A 170 37.91 25.85 1.86
C TYR A 170 38.99 26.68 2.54
N LYS A 171 39.84 27.30 1.73
CA LYS A 171 40.87 28.24 2.19
C LYS A 171 41.11 29.34 1.15
N ASP A 172 41.04 30.60 1.58
CA ASP A 172 41.47 31.77 0.79
C ASP A 172 40.87 31.83 -0.63
N GLY A 173 39.59 31.48 -0.79
CA GLY A 173 38.93 31.43 -2.10
C GLY A 173 39.09 30.12 -2.87
N MET A 174 39.83 29.14 -2.35
CA MET A 174 40.16 27.89 -3.02
C MET A 174 39.51 26.67 -2.34
N TYR A 175 39.26 25.64 -3.14
CA TYR A 175 38.79 24.32 -2.74
C TYR A 175 39.84 23.24 -3.07
N PRO A 176 39.70 21.99 -2.57
CA PRO A 176 40.73 20.96 -2.71
C PRO A 176 41.11 20.65 -4.17
N ASP A 177 40.16 20.78 -5.10
CA ASP A 177 40.35 20.56 -6.54
C ASP A 177 40.78 21.81 -7.33
N THR A 178 40.66 23.00 -6.73
CA THR A 178 40.86 24.31 -7.39
C THR A 178 42.05 25.11 -6.84
N GLY A 179 42.84 24.53 -5.95
CA GLY A 179 44.11 25.12 -5.49
C GLY A 179 44.38 25.04 -3.99
N TYR A 180 43.46 24.48 -3.19
CA TYR A 180 43.74 24.20 -1.78
C TYR A 180 44.57 22.91 -1.65
N TYR A 181 45.87 23.01 -1.95
CA TYR A 181 46.77 21.86 -2.07
C TYR A 181 47.00 21.08 -0.77
N ASP A 182 46.68 21.63 0.41
CA ASP A 182 46.73 20.90 1.68
C ASP A 182 45.57 19.87 1.80
N GLY A 183 44.57 19.94 0.91
CA GLY A 183 43.36 19.13 0.97
C GLY A 183 42.47 19.49 2.16
N MET A 184 41.60 18.57 2.56
CA MET A 184 40.86 18.72 3.81
C MET A 184 41.80 18.69 5.01
N ARG A 185 41.67 19.69 5.88
CA ARG A 185 42.63 19.96 6.95
C ARG A 185 41.93 20.26 8.27
N LEU A 186 42.48 19.78 9.39
CA LEU A 186 41.98 20.14 10.72
C LEU A 186 42.49 21.52 11.15
N VAL A 187 41.61 22.43 11.52
CA VAL A 187 41.92 23.75 12.08
C VAL A 187 40.98 24.04 13.26
N TRP A 188 41.46 24.77 14.27
CA TRP A 188 40.65 25.22 15.38
C TRP A 188 40.08 26.60 15.08
N PHE A 189 38.77 26.74 15.22
CA PHE A 189 38.11 28.04 15.07
C PHE A 189 38.10 28.77 16.42
N ALA A 190 39.30 29.11 16.89
CA ALA A 190 39.53 29.75 18.18
C ALA A 190 38.80 31.09 18.32
N GLY A 191 38.47 31.47 19.55
CA GLY A 191 37.97 32.80 19.89
C GLY A 191 39.00 33.89 19.57
N ALA A 192 38.51 35.11 19.34
CA ALA A 192 39.40 36.23 19.09
C ALA A 192 40.05 36.71 20.39
N SER A 193 41.38 36.83 20.40
CA SER A 193 42.13 37.43 21.51
C SER A 193 43.01 38.58 21.01
N TYR A 194 43.15 39.60 21.85
CA TYR A 194 43.97 40.76 21.52
C TYR A 194 45.46 40.37 21.51
N LYS A 195 46.14 40.58 20.39
CA LYS A 195 47.59 40.39 20.27
C LYS A 195 48.30 41.73 20.14
N GLN A 196 49.23 41.97 21.05
CA GLN A 196 50.04 43.19 21.06
C GLN A 196 51.24 43.05 20.11
N GLY A 197 51.40 44.00 19.18
CA GLY A 197 52.58 44.10 18.34
C GLY A 197 53.84 44.58 19.09
N PRO A 198 55.03 44.51 18.49
CA PRO A 198 55.29 44.28 17.05
C PRO A 198 55.13 42.81 16.64
N THR A 199 54.55 42.59 15.46
CA THR A 199 54.48 41.27 14.83
C THR A 199 55.69 41.06 13.92
N SER A 200 55.99 39.80 13.62
CA SER A 200 57.03 39.34 12.70
C SER A 200 56.65 39.55 11.24
N ILE A 201 55.38 39.82 10.95
CA ILE A 201 54.86 40.13 9.61
C ILE A 201 54.77 41.64 9.44
N GLU A 202 55.52 42.19 8.49
CA GLU A 202 55.47 43.62 8.15
C GLU A 202 54.04 44.03 7.72
N GLY A 203 53.42 44.91 8.50
CA GLY A 203 52.08 45.43 8.21
C GLY A 203 50.92 44.76 8.94
N LEU A 204 51.16 43.74 9.77
CA LEU A 204 50.14 43.14 10.64
C LEU A 204 50.07 43.88 12.00
N PRO A 205 49.07 44.75 12.25
CA PRO A 205 49.03 45.62 13.44
C PRO A 205 48.62 44.86 14.71
N SER A 206 48.76 45.49 15.89
CA SER A 206 48.06 44.99 17.09
C SER A 206 46.55 44.98 16.86
N GLY A 207 45.86 43.96 17.33
CA GLY A 207 44.42 43.78 17.11
C GLY A 207 43.92 42.45 17.66
N ASP A 208 42.63 42.18 17.46
CA ASP A 208 42.02 40.91 17.84
C ASP A 208 42.23 39.87 16.72
N TYR A 209 42.81 38.72 17.09
CA TYR A 209 43.12 37.62 16.18
C TYR A 209 42.59 36.30 16.73
N HIS A 210 42.09 35.44 15.85
CA HIS A 210 41.65 34.09 16.20
C HIS A 210 42.85 33.15 16.24
N VAL A 211 43.52 33.08 17.39
CA VAL A 211 44.77 32.32 17.56
C VAL A 211 44.54 31.15 18.50
N PHE A 212 44.69 29.93 18.01
CA PHE A 212 44.72 28.74 18.86
C PHE A 212 46.12 28.56 19.47
N GLY A 213 46.25 28.93 20.73
CA GLY A 213 47.53 29.00 21.44
C GLY A 213 47.96 27.70 22.12
N ASN A 214 49.25 27.61 22.42
CA ASN A 214 49.83 26.44 23.09
C ASN A 214 49.28 26.28 24.52
N TRP A 215 49.03 27.38 25.24
CA TRP A 215 48.51 27.33 26.60
C TRP A 215 47.03 26.97 26.64
N GLU A 216 46.24 27.43 25.67
CA GLU A 216 44.87 26.96 25.44
C GLU A 216 44.85 25.44 25.24
N TRP A 217 45.72 24.88 24.40
CA TRP A 217 45.80 23.43 24.24
C TRP A 217 46.27 22.71 25.50
N HIS A 218 47.18 23.29 26.27
CA HIS A 218 47.60 22.75 27.56
C HIS A 218 46.40 22.55 28.51
N GLU A 219 45.52 23.55 28.59
CA GLU A 219 44.34 23.52 29.46
C GLU A 219 43.21 22.64 28.89
N ALA A 220 43.00 22.68 27.57
CA ALA A 220 41.89 21.98 26.92
C ALA A 220 42.11 20.47 26.77
N ALA A 221 43.36 19.98 26.81
CA ALA A 221 43.68 18.58 26.55
C ALA A 221 44.39 17.90 27.71
N ASP A 222 44.10 16.61 27.93
CA ASP A 222 44.88 15.81 28.88
C ASP A 222 46.32 15.64 28.37
N PRO A 223 47.32 15.50 29.27
CA PRO A 223 48.73 15.47 28.89
C PRO A 223 49.10 14.40 27.84
N GLU A 224 48.35 13.30 27.76
CA GLU A 224 48.57 12.26 26.75
C GLU A 224 48.25 12.70 25.31
N TYR A 225 47.40 13.72 25.14
CA TYR A 225 47.03 14.27 23.84
C TYR A 225 47.88 15.47 23.43
N TRP A 226 48.74 15.98 24.33
CA TRP A 226 49.67 17.05 24.02
C TRP A 226 50.56 16.72 22.81
N TYR A 227 50.95 17.76 22.07
CA TYR A 227 51.79 17.60 20.87
C TYR A 227 53.06 18.42 21.01
N TYR A 228 54.19 17.75 20.76
CA TYR A 228 55.51 18.34 20.88
C TYR A 228 56.27 18.26 19.56
N TYR A 229 56.67 19.42 19.05
CA TYR A 229 57.70 19.52 18.03
C TYR A 229 59.05 19.04 18.58
N SER A 230 59.72 18.16 17.84
CA SER A 230 60.99 17.53 18.24
C SER A 230 60.98 16.91 19.64
N GLY A 231 59.80 16.50 20.12
CA GLY A 231 59.61 15.80 21.40
C GLY A 231 59.73 16.64 22.67
N THR A 232 59.97 17.96 22.56
CA THR A 232 60.20 18.82 23.74
C THR A 232 59.53 20.19 23.69
N HIS A 233 59.09 20.67 22.53
CA HIS A 233 58.52 22.01 22.38
C HIS A 233 57.04 21.92 21.99
N PRO A 234 56.09 22.33 22.86
CA PRO A 234 54.67 22.34 22.53
C PRO A 234 54.39 23.13 21.25
N THR A 235 53.43 22.67 20.46
CA THR A 235 52.91 23.44 19.33
C THR A 235 51.50 23.01 18.94
N THR A 236 50.60 23.97 18.72
CA THR A 236 49.29 23.72 18.12
C THR A 236 49.34 23.63 16.60
N THR A 237 50.36 24.19 15.95
CA THR A 237 50.56 24.03 14.49
C THR A 237 50.65 22.55 14.10
N GLY A 238 51.31 21.74 14.92
CA GLY A 238 51.49 20.30 14.67
C GLY A 238 50.25 19.44 14.93
N LEU A 239 49.20 20.01 15.51
CA LEU A 239 47.89 19.34 15.65
C LEU A 239 47.05 19.44 14.37
N SER A 240 47.38 20.37 13.48
CA SER A 240 46.65 20.63 12.25
C SER A 240 46.96 19.58 11.19
N VAL A 241 46.21 18.47 11.24
CA VAL A 241 46.31 17.34 10.29
C VAL A 241 45.92 17.81 8.89
N GLN A 242 46.81 17.69 7.92
CA GLN A 242 46.55 17.95 6.50
C GLN A 242 46.18 16.66 5.76
N TYR A 243 45.62 16.77 4.56
CA TYR A 243 45.27 15.60 3.74
C TYR A 243 44.41 14.56 4.46
N VAL A 244 43.46 15.01 5.29
CA VAL A 244 42.59 14.13 6.05
C VAL A 244 41.76 13.30 5.08
N THR A 245 41.79 11.98 5.29
CA THR A 245 40.99 11.00 4.53
C THR A 245 40.10 10.17 5.43
N GLN A 246 40.40 10.08 6.73
CA GLN A 246 39.61 9.30 7.67
C GLN A 246 39.40 10.03 8.99
N VAL A 247 38.17 9.95 9.48
CA VAL A 247 37.76 10.33 10.83
C VAL A 247 37.32 9.04 11.52
N ASN A 248 38.17 8.47 12.38
CA ASN A 248 37.90 7.20 13.03
C ASN A 248 37.55 7.42 14.50
N ILE A 249 36.32 7.09 14.89
CA ILE A 249 35.85 7.08 16.29
C ILE A 249 36.08 5.67 16.84
N TYR A 250 36.81 5.55 17.94
CA TYR A 250 36.93 4.31 18.69
C TYR A 250 36.06 4.41 19.93
N SER A 251 34.92 3.72 19.89
CA SER A 251 33.95 3.75 20.97
C SER A 251 34.16 2.64 21.99
N ASN A 252 33.59 2.83 23.18
CA ASN A 252 33.51 1.78 24.21
C ASN A 252 32.28 0.86 24.05
N GLU A 253 31.55 0.97 22.94
CA GLU A 253 30.38 0.14 22.69
C GLU A 253 30.78 -1.31 22.39
N PRO A 254 30.04 -2.31 22.91
CA PRO A 254 30.36 -3.71 22.67
C PRO A 254 30.17 -4.08 21.20
N VAL A 255 30.87 -5.13 20.75
CA VAL A 255 30.68 -5.70 19.41
C VAL A 255 29.23 -6.22 19.27
N PRO A 256 28.46 -5.78 18.26
CA PRO A 256 27.12 -6.27 18.04
C PRO A 256 27.11 -7.77 17.77
N VAL A 257 26.20 -8.49 18.43
CA VAL A 257 25.96 -9.90 18.21
C VAL A 257 24.80 -10.02 17.23
N ALA A 258 25.09 -10.38 15.99
CA ALA A 258 24.09 -10.52 14.95
C ALA A 258 23.11 -11.67 15.24
N VAL A 259 21.86 -11.47 14.83
CA VAL A 259 20.90 -12.57 14.75
C VAL A 259 21.35 -13.58 13.68
N THR A 260 21.08 -14.86 13.94
CA THR A 260 21.40 -15.99 13.05
C THR A 260 20.19 -16.86 12.72
N GLY A 261 19.05 -16.64 13.37
CA GLY A 261 17.80 -17.35 13.11
C GLY A 261 16.70 -16.96 14.08
N VAL A 262 15.47 -17.35 13.75
CA VAL A 262 14.27 -17.22 14.57
C VAL A 262 13.43 -18.49 14.42
N ASP A 263 12.79 -18.93 15.49
CA ASP A 263 11.85 -20.06 15.48
C ASP A 263 10.54 -19.70 16.21
N ILE A 264 9.41 -20.22 15.75
CA ILE A 264 8.11 -20.18 16.42
C ILE A 264 7.94 -21.47 17.23
N SER A 265 7.89 -21.35 18.57
CA SER A 265 7.97 -22.53 19.44
C SER A 265 6.75 -23.47 19.42
N GLN A 266 5.59 -22.99 18.96
CA GLN A 266 4.31 -23.69 19.04
C GLN A 266 4.04 -24.60 17.83
N GLY A 267 4.65 -24.35 16.66
CA GLY A 267 4.31 -25.02 15.41
C GLY A 267 2.86 -24.75 14.96
N ASP A 268 2.33 -25.57 14.04
CA ASP A 268 0.98 -25.42 13.46
C ASP A 268 -0.12 -25.48 14.53
N GLN A 269 -1.15 -24.64 14.38
CA GLN A 269 -2.27 -24.51 15.31
C GLN A 269 -3.61 -24.81 14.63
N THR A 270 -4.55 -25.37 15.40
CA THR A 270 -5.95 -25.53 15.02
C THR A 270 -6.82 -24.87 16.08
N LEU A 271 -7.71 -23.96 15.68
CA LEU A 271 -8.51 -23.10 16.55
C LEU A 271 -9.97 -23.10 16.11
N ASP A 272 -10.91 -22.93 17.04
CA ASP A 272 -12.30 -22.61 16.69
C ASP A 272 -12.45 -21.10 16.44
N ILE A 273 -13.46 -20.68 15.67
CA ILE A 273 -13.76 -19.25 15.46
C ILE A 273 -13.93 -18.55 16.82
N GLY A 274 -13.21 -17.44 17.03
CA GLY A 274 -13.20 -16.67 18.26
C GLY A 274 -12.12 -17.08 19.28
N ASP A 275 -11.46 -18.23 19.09
CA ASP A 275 -10.34 -18.63 19.93
C ASP A 275 -9.11 -17.74 19.70
N THR A 276 -8.21 -17.75 20.69
CA THR A 276 -6.93 -17.05 20.63
C THR A 276 -5.77 -17.96 21.04
N VAL A 277 -4.60 -17.75 20.46
CA VAL A 277 -3.37 -18.46 20.83
C VAL A 277 -2.17 -17.52 20.82
N GLN A 278 -1.29 -17.65 21.81
CA GLN A 278 -0.07 -16.88 21.91
C GLN A 278 1.09 -17.65 21.26
N LEU A 279 1.64 -17.11 20.17
CA LEU A 279 2.87 -17.60 19.56
C LEU A 279 4.10 -16.95 20.22
N THR A 280 5.24 -17.63 20.22
CA THR A 280 6.48 -17.12 20.82
C THR A 280 7.62 -17.27 19.82
N ALA A 281 8.27 -16.16 19.50
CA ALA A 281 9.48 -16.12 18.70
C ALA A 281 10.71 -16.36 19.57
N VAL A 282 11.59 -17.25 19.14
CA VAL A 282 12.87 -17.57 19.80
C VAL A 282 14.00 -17.14 18.87
N VAL A 283 14.65 -16.01 19.18
CA VAL A 283 15.76 -15.47 18.39
C VAL A 283 17.08 -16.11 18.81
N THR A 284 17.89 -16.53 17.83
CA THR A 284 19.19 -17.16 18.03
C THR A 284 20.31 -16.27 17.47
N PRO A 285 21.39 -16.00 18.22
CA PRO A 285 21.61 -16.39 19.62
C PRO A 285 20.78 -15.53 20.58
N ALA A 286 20.54 -16.04 21.80
CA ALA A 286 19.73 -15.36 22.81
C ALA A 286 20.31 -14.02 23.30
N ASN A 287 21.60 -13.78 23.08
CA ASN A 287 22.29 -12.52 23.38
C ASN A 287 22.51 -11.64 22.13
N ALA A 288 21.73 -11.85 21.07
CA ALA A 288 21.74 -10.96 19.92
C ALA A 288 21.46 -9.51 20.34
N THR A 289 22.14 -8.56 19.71
CA THR A 289 22.06 -7.13 20.08
C THR A 289 20.69 -6.54 19.78
N ASN A 290 20.04 -6.98 18.69
CA ASN A 290 18.67 -6.61 18.36
C ASN A 290 17.78 -7.87 18.17
N PRO A 291 17.11 -8.35 19.23
CA PRO A 291 16.24 -9.52 19.17
C PRO A 291 14.79 -9.18 18.77
N ASN A 292 14.52 -7.96 18.27
CA ASN A 292 13.16 -7.54 17.94
C ASN A 292 12.64 -8.29 16.71
N VAL A 293 11.34 -8.59 16.73
CA VAL A 293 10.63 -9.26 15.65
C VAL A 293 9.35 -8.53 15.28
N SER A 294 8.87 -8.75 14.07
CA SER A 294 7.55 -8.38 13.60
C SER A 294 6.75 -9.62 13.22
N TRP A 295 5.42 -9.51 13.26
CA TRP A 295 4.50 -10.59 12.93
C TRP A 295 3.59 -10.16 11.79
N SER A 296 3.18 -11.10 10.94
CA SER A 296 2.17 -10.87 9.91
C SER A 296 1.29 -12.11 9.69
N SER A 297 0.08 -11.88 9.19
CA SER A 297 -0.82 -12.94 8.74
C SER A 297 -0.96 -12.88 7.22
N SER A 298 -0.97 -14.04 6.58
CA SER A 298 -1.27 -14.13 5.14
C SER A 298 -2.74 -13.84 4.83
N ASN A 299 -3.64 -13.94 5.81
CA ASN A 299 -5.07 -13.69 5.65
C ASN A 299 -5.72 -13.28 6.98
N GLU A 300 -5.80 -11.96 7.21
CA GLU A 300 -6.41 -11.39 8.42
C GLU A 300 -7.92 -11.62 8.54
N ALA A 301 -8.61 -11.93 7.43
CA ALA A 301 -10.03 -12.29 7.49
C ALA A 301 -10.24 -13.69 8.11
N VAL A 302 -9.22 -14.55 8.10
CA VAL A 302 -9.24 -15.89 8.72
C VAL A 302 -8.62 -15.85 10.11
N ALA A 303 -7.41 -15.30 10.24
CA ALA A 303 -6.74 -15.14 11.53
C ALA A 303 -5.90 -13.87 11.56
N THR A 304 -6.06 -13.05 12.59
CA THR A 304 -5.24 -11.86 12.84
C THR A 304 -4.11 -12.19 13.80
N VAL A 305 -3.00 -11.44 13.74
CA VAL A 305 -1.89 -11.56 14.70
C VAL A 305 -1.47 -10.18 15.21
N SER A 306 -1.26 -10.05 16.52
CA SER A 306 -0.79 -8.80 17.13
C SER A 306 0.74 -8.64 17.00
N GLY A 307 1.25 -7.44 17.27
CA GLY A 307 2.70 -7.19 17.33
C GLY A 307 3.45 -7.99 18.40
N THR A 308 2.74 -8.61 19.35
CA THR A 308 3.32 -9.50 20.37
C THR A 308 3.13 -10.98 20.04
N GLY A 309 2.59 -11.33 18.86
CA GLY A 309 2.36 -12.71 18.44
C GLY A 309 1.06 -13.35 18.98
N LEU A 310 0.09 -12.55 19.44
CA LEU A 310 -1.23 -13.07 19.83
C LEU A 310 -2.10 -13.23 18.59
N VAL A 311 -2.46 -14.47 18.26
CA VAL A 311 -3.31 -14.82 17.13
C VAL A 311 -4.77 -14.89 17.58
N THR A 312 -5.69 -14.32 16.80
CA THR A 312 -7.15 -14.42 16.99
C THR A 312 -7.80 -15.05 15.76
N ALA A 313 -8.58 -16.11 15.96
CA ALA A 313 -9.36 -16.77 14.91
C ALA A 313 -10.62 -15.96 14.57
N VAL A 314 -10.78 -15.61 13.29
CA VAL A 314 -11.84 -14.68 12.80
C VAL A 314 -12.91 -15.42 12.01
N SER A 315 -12.51 -16.25 11.04
CA SER A 315 -13.43 -17.04 10.22
C SER A 315 -12.77 -18.34 9.77
N ALA A 316 -13.57 -19.33 9.37
CA ALA A 316 -13.05 -20.63 8.99
C ALA A 316 -12.15 -20.55 7.75
N GLY A 317 -11.07 -21.33 7.78
CA GLY A 317 -10.06 -21.34 6.73
C GLY A 317 -8.65 -21.52 7.29
N THR A 318 -7.65 -21.22 6.48
CA THR A 318 -6.24 -21.32 6.87
C THR A 318 -5.51 -20.00 6.64
N ALA A 319 -4.70 -19.59 7.62
CA ALA A 319 -3.79 -18.45 7.51
C ALA A 319 -2.38 -18.88 7.93
N THR A 320 -1.36 -18.39 7.23
CA THR A 320 0.04 -18.55 7.65
C THR A 320 0.44 -17.33 8.48
N ILE A 321 0.93 -17.56 9.69
CA ILE A 321 1.46 -16.52 10.56
C ILE A 321 2.98 -16.56 10.48
N THR A 322 3.59 -15.45 10.09
CA THR A 322 5.03 -15.31 9.88
C THR A 322 5.63 -14.39 10.92
N VAL A 323 6.76 -14.79 11.49
CA VAL A 323 7.62 -13.91 12.29
C VAL A 323 8.85 -13.53 11.47
N THR A 324 9.27 -12.27 11.55
CA THR A 324 10.47 -11.76 10.89
C THR A 324 11.33 -11.00 11.88
N THR A 325 12.64 -11.30 11.95
CA THR A 325 13.57 -10.52 12.78
C THR A 325 13.91 -9.20 12.09
N GLN A 326 14.01 -8.12 12.87
CA GLN A 326 14.45 -6.83 12.33
C GLN A 326 15.92 -6.87 11.90
N ASP A 327 16.76 -7.55 12.67
CA ASP A 327 18.17 -7.81 12.33
C ASP A 327 18.28 -9.07 11.46
N GLY A 328 18.89 -8.93 10.29
CA GLY A 328 19.12 -10.03 9.33
C GLY A 328 17.90 -10.53 8.55
N ASN A 329 16.68 -10.08 8.82
CA ASN A 329 15.44 -10.51 8.15
C ASN A 329 15.22 -12.03 8.12
N PHE A 330 15.61 -12.73 9.20
CA PHE A 330 15.32 -14.16 9.33
C PHE A 330 13.83 -14.35 9.58
N THR A 331 13.27 -15.41 9.00
CA THR A 331 11.84 -15.70 9.12
C THR A 331 11.59 -17.13 9.59
N ASP A 332 10.48 -17.29 10.28
CA ASP A 332 9.83 -18.59 10.51
C ASP A 332 8.31 -18.40 10.40
N SER A 333 7.59 -19.48 10.09
CA SER A 333 6.15 -19.41 9.84
C SER A 333 5.43 -20.64 10.36
N THR A 334 4.19 -20.43 10.82
CA THR A 334 3.30 -21.49 11.25
C THR A 334 1.93 -21.37 10.60
N THR A 335 1.28 -22.51 10.34
CA THR A 335 -0.09 -22.53 9.82
C THR A 335 -1.08 -22.49 10.96
N VAL A 336 -2.06 -21.60 10.86
CA VAL A 336 -3.24 -21.55 11.72
C VAL A 336 -4.44 -21.99 10.89
N THR A 337 -5.03 -23.11 11.29
CA THR A 337 -6.30 -23.61 10.75
C THR A 337 -7.41 -23.20 11.69
N VAL A 338 -8.39 -22.47 11.16
CA VAL A 338 -9.59 -22.09 11.88
C VAL A 338 -10.72 -22.99 11.41
N ASP A 339 -11.22 -23.81 12.31
CA ASP A 339 -12.38 -24.66 12.06
C ASP A 339 -13.67 -23.85 12.27
N GLU A 340 -14.73 -24.20 11.55
CA GLU A 340 -16.09 -23.76 11.89
C GLU A 340 -16.47 -24.42 13.22
N GLY A 341 -16.01 -23.83 14.32
CA GLY A 341 -16.23 -24.37 15.65
C GLY A 341 -17.71 -24.66 15.89
N SER A 342 -18.01 -25.87 16.36
CA SER A 342 -19.33 -26.24 16.86
C SER A 342 -19.59 -25.54 18.20
N GLY A 343 -19.79 -24.22 18.17
CA GLY A 343 -20.40 -23.49 19.28
C GLY A 343 -21.74 -24.11 19.66
N PRO A 344 -22.36 -23.75 20.81
CA PRO A 344 -23.69 -24.24 21.13
C PRO A 344 -24.62 -23.90 19.97
N VAL A 345 -25.01 -24.92 19.21
CA VAL A 345 -25.81 -24.75 18.00
C VAL A 345 -27.13 -24.15 18.44
N MET A 346 -27.33 -22.87 18.14
CA MET A 346 -28.63 -22.24 18.28
C MET A 346 -29.60 -23.01 17.37
N ASP A 347 -30.61 -23.62 17.98
CA ASP A 347 -31.62 -24.39 17.25
C ASP A 347 -32.57 -23.43 16.52
N VAL A 348 -32.36 -23.27 15.22
CA VAL A 348 -33.18 -22.40 14.38
C VAL A 348 -34.38 -23.20 13.87
N LEU A 349 -35.52 -22.99 14.53
CA LEU A 349 -36.78 -23.67 14.23
C LEU A 349 -37.35 -23.25 12.86
N TYR A 350 -37.04 -22.04 12.40
CA TYR A 350 -37.35 -21.53 11.06
C TYR A 350 -36.50 -20.30 10.73
N ASP A 351 -36.03 -20.21 9.49
CA ASP A 351 -35.37 -19.02 8.93
C ASP A 351 -35.81 -18.85 7.47
N GLY A 352 -36.54 -17.78 7.16
CA GLY A 352 -36.98 -17.51 5.79
C GLY A 352 -38.12 -16.53 5.67
N THR A 353 -38.61 -16.35 4.45
CA THR A 353 -39.72 -15.45 4.16
C THR A 353 -41.05 -16.14 4.44
N VAL A 354 -42.02 -15.43 5.04
CA VAL A 354 -43.40 -15.91 5.24
C VAL A 354 -44.37 -15.00 4.49
N SER A 355 -45.25 -15.59 3.68
CA SER A 355 -46.28 -14.85 2.97
C SER A 355 -47.47 -14.58 3.88
N LEU A 356 -47.80 -13.30 4.08
CA LEU A 356 -48.90 -12.87 4.93
C LEU A 356 -49.91 -12.07 4.11
N THR A 357 -51.20 -12.24 4.42
CA THR A 357 -52.29 -11.50 3.79
C THR A 357 -52.98 -10.65 4.85
N PRO A 358 -52.77 -9.32 4.87
CA PRO A 358 -53.39 -8.43 5.86
C PRO A 358 -54.91 -8.52 5.84
N GLY A 359 -55.52 -8.62 7.02
CA GLY A 359 -56.98 -8.72 7.17
C GLY A 359 -57.54 -10.14 7.03
N GLU A 360 -56.74 -11.13 6.62
CA GLU A 360 -57.07 -12.52 6.88
C GLU A 360 -56.82 -12.86 8.35
N THR A 361 -57.59 -13.82 8.87
CA THR A 361 -57.47 -14.22 10.27
C THR A 361 -57.19 -15.71 10.43
N PHE A 362 -56.64 -16.08 11.58
CA PHE A 362 -56.47 -17.45 12.04
C PHE A 362 -56.93 -17.57 13.50
N ALA A 363 -57.24 -18.79 13.93
CA ALA A 363 -57.72 -19.05 15.28
C ALA A 363 -56.62 -19.69 16.13
N VAL A 364 -56.50 -19.24 17.38
CA VAL A 364 -55.66 -19.85 18.42
C VAL A 364 -56.50 -20.17 19.65
N THR A 365 -56.23 -21.28 20.31
CA THR A 365 -56.93 -21.66 21.54
C THR A 365 -56.01 -21.47 22.76
N VAL A 366 -56.46 -20.69 23.75
CA VAL A 366 -55.79 -20.57 25.05
C VAL A 366 -56.72 -21.10 26.13
N GLY A 367 -56.32 -22.18 26.79
CA GLY A 367 -57.17 -22.90 27.73
C GLY A 367 -58.44 -23.46 27.07
N ALA A 368 -59.61 -22.90 27.40
CA ALA A 368 -60.90 -23.28 26.83
C ALA A 368 -61.52 -22.20 25.93
N ILE A 369 -60.77 -21.13 25.61
CA ILE A 369 -61.24 -19.97 24.86
C ILE A 369 -60.50 -19.94 23.52
N GLU A 370 -61.24 -19.67 22.43
CA GLU A 370 -60.70 -19.46 21.09
C GLU A 370 -60.61 -17.95 20.79
N TYR A 371 -59.48 -17.53 20.25
CA TYR A 371 -59.18 -16.15 19.85
C TYR A 371 -58.92 -16.09 18.35
N THR A 372 -59.45 -15.07 17.69
CA THR A 372 -59.25 -14.82 16.25
C THR A 372 -58.24 -13.70 16.07
N LEU A 373 -57.13 -13.98 15.39
CA LEU A 373 -55.99 -13.08 15.23
C LEU A 373 -55.75 -12.76 13.75
N ASP A 374 -55.26 -11.56 13.46
CA ASP A 374 -54.88 -11.12 12.10
C ASP A 374 -53.55 -11.74 11.67
N LYS A 375 -53.51 -12.28 10.46
CA LYS A 375 -52.30 -12.86 9.85
C LYS A 375 -51.23 -11.80 9.55
N GLY A 376 -51.59 -10.52 9.41
CA GLY A 376 -50.67 -9.41 9.18
C GLY A 376 -49.88 -8.95 10.42
N THR A 377 -49.76 -9.78 11.46
CA THR A 377 -49.14 -9.43 12.75
C THR A 377 -47.92 -10.31 13.04
N PRO A 378 -47.04 -9.96 14.00
CA PRO A 378 -45.96 -10.84 14.46
C PRO A 378 -46.43 -12.26 14.83
N LEU A 379 -47.61 -12.43 15.44
CA LEU A 379 -48.16 -13.76 15.69
C LEU A 379 -48.65 -14.46 14.42
N GLY A 380 -49.10 -13.71 13.42
CA GLY A 380 -49.38 -14.26 12.08
C GLY A 380 -48.12 -14.75 11.37
N ALA A 381 -47.02 -14.00 11.47
CA ALA A 381 -45.70 -14.42 11.00
C ALA A 381 -45.22 -15.69 11.71
N LEU A 382 -45.37 -15.75 13.04
CA LEU A 382 -45.04 -16.94 13.84
C LEU A 382 -45.92 -18.14 13.46
N GLN A 383 -47.21 -17.95 13.21
CA GLN A 383 -48.11 -19.01 12.74
C GLN A 383 -47.65 -19.58 11.39
N ALA A 384 -47.36 -18.72 10.41
CA ALA A 384 -46.88 -19.16 9.10
C ALA A 384 -45.53 -19.90 9.20
N ALA A 385 -44.62 -19.40 10.04
CA ALA A 385 -43.34 -20.06 10.32
C ALA A 385 -43.53 -21.41 11.02
N ALA A 386 -44.48 -21.52 11.95
CA ALA A 386 -44.81 -22.77 12.65
C ALA A 386 -45.34 -23.85 11.70
N GLU A 387 -46.18 -23.46 10.73
CA GLU A 387 -46.68 -24.36 9.69
C GLU A 387 -45.56 -24.82 8.75
N ALA A 388 -44.73 -23.88 8.28
CA ALA A 388 -43.64 -24.17 7.35
C ALA A 388 -42.47 -24.95 7.99
N GLY A 389 -42.11 -24.58 9.22
CA GLY A 389 -41.06 -25.21 10.03
C GLY A 389 -41.54 -26.43 10.84
N ASN A 390 -42.83 -26.77 10.78
CA ASN A 390 -43.44 -27.90 11.48
C ASN A 390 -43.15 -27.92 13.00
N PHE A 391 -43.34 -26.78 13.67
CA PHE A 391 -43.25 -26.65 15.13
C PHE A 391 -44.55 -26.07 15.72
N THR A 392 -44.70 -26.14 17.03
CA THR A 392 -45.87 -25.60 17.76
C THR A 392 -45.48 -24.42 18.62
N TYR A 393 -46.42 -23.56 18.99
CA TYR A 393 -46.20 -22.52 19.99
C TYR A 393 -47.40 -22.40 20.93
N VAL A 394 -47.18 -21.80 22.10
CA VAL A 394 -48.19 -21.64 23.16
C VAL A 394 -48.29 -20.18 23.55
N LEU A 395 -49.52 -19.68 23.63
CA LEU A 395 -49.83 -18.32 24.05
C LEU A 395 -50.55 -18.32 25.41
N SER A 396 -50.48 -17.21 26.14
CA SER A 396 -51.35 -16.96 27.31
C SER A 396 -52.13 -15.65 27.20
N ASP A 397 -53.33 -15.68 27.80
CA ASP A 397 -54.32 -14.61 27.83
C ASP A 397 -54.25 -13.76 29.11
N LYS A 398 -53.14 -13.85 29.87
CA LYS A 398 -52.94 -13.16 31.16
C LYS A 398 -53.12 -11.64 31.08
N ARG A 399 -52.93 -11.03 29.90
CA ARG A 399 -53.13 -9.60 29.64
C ARG A 399 -54.39 -9.30 28.82
N TRP A 400 -55.13 -10.32 28.40
CA TRP A 400 -56.29 -10.14 27.52
C TRP A 400 -57.36 -9.24 28.13
N SER A 401 -57.75 -9.47 29.39
CA SER A 401 -58.79 -8.68 30.06
C SER A 401 -58.39 -7.23 30.37
N TYR A 402 -57.12 -6.88 30.23
CA TYR A 402 -56.60 -5.54 30.52
C TYR A 402 -56.35 -4.77 29.23
N ASP A 403 -55.73 -5.42 28.25
CA ASP A 403 -55.12 -4.76 27.09
C ASP A 403 -55.41 -5.46 25.76
N GLU A 404 -56.18 -6.55 25.74
CA GLU A 404 -56.44 -7.37 24.53
C GLU A 404 -55.16 -7.92 23.87
N VAL A 405 -54.10 -8.14 24.67
CA VAL A 405 -52.82 -8.69 24.23
C VAL A 405 -52.67 -10.15 24.65
N LEU A 406 -52.24 -10.99 23.71
CA LEU A 406 -51.76 -12.35 23.98
C LEU A 406 -50.23 -12.34 24.13
N LEU A 407 -49.72 -13.11 25.10
CA LEU A 407 -48.29 -13.22 25.38
C LEU A 407 -47.75 -14.55 24.85
N LEU A 408 -46.57 -14.52 24.24
CA LEU A 408 -45.85 -15.72 23.85
C LEU A 408 -45.24 -16.41 25.08
N ASP A 409 -45.65 -17.65 25.32
CA ASP A 409 -45.07 -18.48 26.39
C ASP A 409 -44.05 -19.45 25.78
N ASP A 410 -44.45 -20.41 24.95
CA ASP A 410 -43.56 -21.48 24.48
C ASP A 410 -43.45 -21.53 22.94
N VAL A 411 -42.32 -22.00 22.41
CA VAL A 411 -42.16 -22.32 20.98
C VAL A 411 -41.31 -23.59 20.84
N GLY A 412 -41.78 -24.53 20.02
CA GLY A 412 -41.19 -25.85 19.85
C GLY A 412 -41.05 -26.59 21.18
N THR A 413 -39.84 -27.09 21.45
CA THR A 413 -39.48 -27.74 22.71
C THR A 413 -38.99 -26.77 23.80
N TYR A 414 -38.91 -25.47 23.50
CA TYR A 414 -38.35 -24.46 24.39
C TYR A 414 -39.44 -23.80 25.22
N LEU A 415 -39.52 -24.24 26.48
CA LEU A 415 -40.54 -23.83 27.43
C LEU A 415 -40.11 -22.56 28.18
N ARG A 416 -41.02 -21.61 28.37
CA ARG A 416 -40.78 -20.42 29.19
C ARG A 416 -40.72 -20.79 30.67
N LYS A 417 -39.50 -20.77 31.21
CA LYS A 417 -39.22 -21.04 32.61
C LYS A 417 -37.91 -20.38 33.02
N ALA A 418 -37.98 -19.55 34.06
CA ALA A 418 -36.79 -18.88 34.61
C ALA A 418 -35.61 -19.86 34.78
N PRO A 419 -34.42 -19.54 34.26
CA PRO A 419 -34.04 -18.24 33.67
C PRO A 419 -34.33 -18.05 32.16
N GLY A 420 -34.88 -19.04 31.45
CA GLY A 420 -35.10 -19.01 30.00
C GLY A 420 -36.44 -18.40 29.55
N TYR A 421 -36.38 -17.47 28.61
CA TYR A 421 -37.54 -16.77 28.04
C TYR A 421 -37.41 -16.57 26.53
N TRP A 422 -38.55 -16.38 25.86
CA TRP A 422 -38.61 -15.93 24.47
C TRP A 422 -38.64 -14.40 24.40
N TYR A 423 -37.76 -13.83 23.58
CA TYR A 423 -37.64 -12.41 23.29
C TYR A 423 -38.01 -12.17 21.83
N ALA A 424 -39.00 -11.31 21.57
CA ALA A 424 -39.47 -11.01 20.22
C ALA A 424 -38.99 -9.64 19.76
N TYR A 425 -38.64 -9.54 18.48
CA TYR A 425 -38.15 -8.32 17.85
C TYR A 425 -38.89 -8.11 16.52
N VAL A 426 -39.27 -6.87 16.26
CA VAL A 426 -39.77 -6.44 14.95
C VAL A 426 -38.84 -5.35 14.45
N ASN A 427 -38.17 -5.57 13.32
CA ASN A 427 -37.13 -4.71 12.76
C ASN A 427 -36.06 -4.36 13.81
N ASP A 428 -35.51 -5.38 14.46
CA ASP A 428 -34.49 -5.30 15.51
C ASP A 428 -34.94 -4.54 16.79
N VAL A 429 -36.21 -4.14 16.90
CA VAL A 429 -36.78 -3.48 18.09
C VAL A 429 -37.53 -4.49 18.95
N TYR A 430 -37.15 -4.62 20.22
CA TYR A 430 -37.79 -5.51 21.19
C TYR A 430 -39.28 -5.21 21.39
N LYS A 431 -40.11 -6.26 21.41
CA LYS A 431 -41.57 -6.23 21.60
C LYS A 431 -42.01 -7.35 22.55
N ASP A 432 -42.75 -7.01 23.60
CA ASP A 432 -43.36 -8.00 24.51
C ASP A 432 -44.85 -7.77 24.80
N GLY A 433 -45.37 -6.59 24.41
CA GLY A 433 -46.75 -6.19 24.68
C GLY A 433 -47.12 -6.05 26.16
N TYR A 434 -46.18 -6.24 27.10
CA TYR A 434 -46.51 -6.29 28.52
C TYR A 434 -46.68 -4.86 29.06
N GLN A 435 -47.92 -4.50 29.42
CA GLN A 435 -48.28 -3.13 29.82
C GLN A 435 -48.05 -2.07 28.73
N ASN A 436 -47.97 -2.51 27.47
CA ASN A 436 -47.77 -1.65 26.31
C ASN A 436 -48.55 -2.20 25.11
N THR A 437 -49.86 -1.95 25.06
CA THR A 437 -50.77 -2.46 24.02
C THR A 437 -50.27 -2.23 22.59
N PRO A 438 -49.74 -1.05 22.20
CA PRO A 438 -49.17 -0.85 20.86
C PRO A 438 -48.00 -1.76 20.50
N ALA A 439 -47.32 -2.36 21.49
CA ALA A 439 -46.24 -3.33 21.29
C ALA A 439 -46.70 -4.79 21.38
N GLY A 440 -48.01 -5.05 21.45
CA GLY A 440 -48.56 -6.40 21.48
C GLY A 440 -48.31 -7.16 20.18
N LEU A 441 -47.83 -8.40 20.26
CA LEU A 441 -47.51 -9.23 19.10
C LEU A 441 -48.73 -9.58 18.24
N ASN A 442 -49.93 -9.54 18.81
CA ASN A 442 -51.21 -9.69 18.10
C ASN A 442 -51.82 -8.34 17.63
N VAL A 443 -51.13 -7.22 17.85
CA VAL A 443 -51.63 -5.86 17.60
C VAL A 443 -50.80 -5.15 16.54
N ILE A 444 -49.48 -5.35 16.55
CA ILE A 444 -48.55 -4.74 15.59
C ILE A 444 -48.92 -5.20 14.17
N GLN A 445 -49.17 -4.24 13.28
CA GLN A 445 -49.36 -4.49 11.86
C GLN A 445 -48.00 -4.44 11.17
N LEU A 446 -47.68 -5.51 10.44
CA LEU A 446 -46.43 -5.64 9.70
C LEU A 446 -46.54 -4.95 8.33
N ALA A 447 -45.40 -4.47 7.82
CA ALA A 447 -45.20 -4.06 6.44
C ALA A 447 -44.40 -5.11 5.65
N ASP A 448 -44.43 -5.01 4.32
CA ASP A 448 -43.60 -5.85 3.46
C ASP A 448 -42.11 -5.61 3.75
N GLY A 449 -41.35 -6.70 3.88
CA GLY A 449 -39.95 -6.69 4.27
C GLY A 449 -39.69 -6.57 5.77
N ASP A 450 -40.70 -6.42 6.63
CA ASP A 450 -40.50 -6.37 8.08
C ASP A 450 -39.87 -7.67 8.58
N ARG A 451 -38.79 -7.56 9.36
CA ARG A 451 -38.15 -8.69 10.04
C ARG A 451 -38.85 -8.95 11.36
N VAL A 452 -39.32 -10.17 11.58
CA VAL A 452 -39.87 -10.62 12.87
C VAL A 452 -39.02 -11.79 13.37
N GLU A 453 -38.33 -11.58 14.49
CA GLU A 453 -37.39 -12.54 15.07
C GLU A 453 -37.76 -12.86 16.51
N PHE A 454 -37.70 -14.14 16.87
CA PHE A 454 -37.88 -14.63 18.23
C PHE A 454 -36.61 -15.37 18.65
N TYR A 455 -36.08 -15.07 19.84
CA TYR A 455 -34.90 -15.72 20.40
C TYR A 455 -35.22 -16.31 21.77
N TYR A 456 -34.84 -17.56 22.00
CA TYR A 456 -34.88 -18.19 23.32
C TYR A 456 -33.53 -18.07 24.00
N ALA A 457 -33.48 -17.29 25.08
CA ALA A 457 -32.24 -17.04 25.82
C ALA A 457 -32.48 -17.08 27.33
N ALA A 458 -31.43 -17.39 28.08
CA ALA A 458 -31.43 -17.36 29.54
C ALA A 458 -30.55 -16.23 30.07
N ASP A 459 -30.85 -15.77 31.30
CA ASP A 459 -30.02 -14.82 32.05
C ASP A 459 -29.81 -13.45 31.36
N ILE A 460 -30.75 -13.02 30.52
CA ILE A 460 -30.74 -11.70 29.88
C ILE A 460 -31.11 -10.61 30.89
N SER A 461 -30.20 -9.66 31.12
CA SER A 461 -30.41 -8.51 32.00
C SER A 461 -31.15 -7.34 31.34
N ASP A 462 -30.99 -7.17 30.02
CA ASP A 462 -31.62 -6.13 29.23
C ASP A 462 -32.09 -6.70 27.89
N ALA A 463 -33.41 -6.81 27.70
CA ALA A 463 -34.01 -7.34 26.49
C ALA A 463 -33.87 -6.40 25.28
N THR A 464 -33.51 -5.13 25.49
CA THR A 464 -33.31 -4.16 24.40
C THR A 464 -31.94 -4.27 23.74
N ASP A 465 -30.98 -4.94 24.38
CA ASP A 465 -29.68 -5.27 23.80
C ASP A 465 -29.77 -6.55 22.95
N LEU A 466 -30.11 -6.37 21.67
CA LEU A 466 -30.24 -7.47 20.72
C LEU A 466 -28.93 -8.26 20.55
N ALA A 467 -27.77 -7.63 20.67
CA ALA A 467 -26.48 -8.32 20.53
C ALA A 467 -26.24 -9.28 21.69
N ALA A 468 -26.54 -8.85 22.92
CA ALA A 468 -26.48 -9.71 24.10
C ALA A 468 -27.48 -10.86 24.01
N VAL A 469 -28.70 -10.61 23.53
CA VAL A 469 -29.72 -11.66 23.35
C VAL A 469 -29.29 -12.66 22.28
N LYS A 470 -28.80 -12.22 21.13
CA LYS A 470 -28.28 -13.10 20.06
C LYS A 470 -27.10 -13.96 20.54
N ALA A 471 -26.19 -13.39 21.34
CA ALA A 471 -25.04 -14.10 21.86
C ALA A 471 -25.41 -15.20 22.88
N ALA A 472 -26.49 -15.00 23.65
CA ALA A 472 -26.97 -15.96 24.64
C ALA A 472 -28.11 -16.87 24.12
N ALA A 473 -28.56 -16.69 22.89
CA ALA A 473 -29.67 -17.44 22.32
C ALA A 473 -29.30 -18.91 22.09
N THR A 474 -30.21 -19.79 22.45
CA THR A 474 -30.09 -21.24 22.24
C THR A 474 -31.13 -21.77 21.26
N ALA A 475 -32.16 -20.99 20.93
CA ALA A 475 -33.08 -21.26 19.82
C ALA A 475 -33.58 -19.96 19.17
N ALA A 476 -34.01 -20.05 17.91
CA ALA A 476 -34.57 -18.91 17.20
C ALA A 476 -35.67 -19.28 16.19
N VAL A 477 -36.57 -18.32 15.92
CA VAL A 477 -37.45 -18.27 14.75
C VAL A 477 -37.21 -16.93 14.08
N LYS A 478 -36.81 -16.93 12.80
CA LYS A 478 -36.50 -15.71 12.04
C LYS A 478 -37.36 -15.66 10.81
N THR A 479 -38.07 -14.56 10.63
CA THR A 479 -38.94 -14.39 9.48
C THR A 479 -38.76 -13.02 8.84
N VAL A 480 -38.94 -12.98 7.52
CA VAL A 480 -39.19 -11.75 6.76
C VAL A 480 -40.63 -11.80 6.28
N ALA A 481 -41.43 -10.81 6.65
CA ALA A 481 -42.80 -10.71 6.19
C ALA A 481 -42.82 -10.34 4.70
N SER A 482 -43.42 -11.20 3.87
CA SER A 482 -43.80 -10.84 2.51
C SER A 482 -45.29 -10.51 2.50
N ILE A 483 -45.59 -9.23 2.40
CA ILE A 483 -46.93 -8.67 2.43
C ILE A 483 -47.24 -8.11 1.04
N GLY A 484 -47.79 -8.98 0.19
CA GLY A 484 -48.34 -8.56 -1.07
C GLY A 484 -49.60 -7.73 -0.85
N VAL A 485 -49.60 -6.46 -1.28
CA VAL A 485 -50.73 -6.03 -2.12
C VAL A 485 -50.71 -6.99 -3.30
N PRO A 486 -51.81 -7.69 -3.65
CA PRO A 486 -51.74 -8.73 -4.68
C PRO A 486 -51.10 -8.15 -5.95
N SER A 487 -49.84 -8.53 -6.20
CA SER A 487 -49.16 -8.19 -7.43
C SER A 487 -49.72 -9.12 -8.48
N THR A 488 -50.47 -8.56 -9.43
CA THR A 488 -50.93 -9.28 -10.62
C THR A 488 -49.80 -9.55 -11.62
N MET A 489 -48.53 -9.34 -11.23
CA MET A 489 -47.36 -9.50 -12.09
C MET A 489 -46.77 -10.90 -11.88
N ASP A 490 -46.78 -11.72 -12.92
CA ASP A 490 -46.18 -13.05 -12.95
C ASP A 490 -44.67 -12.96 -13.15
N VAL A 491 -43.87 -13.42 -12.18
CA VAL A 491 -42.41 -13.36 -12.28
C VAL A 491 -41.89 -14.73 -12.70
N LEU A 492 -41.50 -14.85 -13.97
CA LEU A 492 -41.08 -16.11 -14.59
C LEU A 492 -39.70 -16.58 -14.07
N TYR A 493 -38.84 -15.65 -13.66
CA TYR A 493 -37.55 -15.90 -13.03
C TYR A 493 -37.05 -14.65 -12.27
N ASP A 494 -36.47 -14.84 -11.09
CA ASP A 494 -35.80 -13.81 -10.29
C ASP A 494 -34.60 -14.45 -9.57
N GLY A 495 -33.37 -14.16 -10.01
CA GLY A 495 -32.18 -14.81 -9.45
C GLY A 495 -30.88 -14.58 -10.19
N THR A 496 -29.82 -15.28 -9.79
CA THR A 496 -28.50 -15.20 -10.40
C THR A 496 -28.33 -16.25 -11.49
N VAL A 497 -27.85 -15.83 -12.66
CA VAL A 497 -27.52 -16.72 -13.79
C VAL A 497 -26.01 -16.83 -13.98
N SER A 498 -25.51 -18.06 -14.11
CA SER A 498 -24.11 -18.32 -14.44
C SER A 498 -23.90 -18.30 -15.95
N LEU A 499 -23.04 -17.41 -16.44
CA LEU A 499 -22.71 -17.25 -17.86
C LEU A 499 -21.22 -17.50 -18.06
N THR A 500 -20.84 -18.32 -19.03
CA THR A 500 -19.42 -18.58 -19.31
C THR A 500 -18.90 -17.62 -20.38
N PRO A 501 -17.83 -16.84 -20.10
CA PRO A 501 -17.18 -16.04 -21.14
C PRO A 501 -16.73 -16.88 -22.33
N GLU A 502 -16.83 -16.32 -23.54
CA GLU A 502 -16.45 -16.97 -24.82
C GLU A 502 -17.33 -18.16 -25.26
N GLU A 503 -18.22 -18.67 -24.40
CA GLU A 503 -19.21 -19.66 -24.81
C GLU A 503 -20.34 -19.02 -25.61
N THR A 504 -20.93 -19.82 -26.51
CA THR A 504 -22.02 -19.39 -27.38
C THR A 504 -23.12 -20.42 -27.40
N PHE A 505 -24.36 -19.95 -27.55
CA PHE A 505 -25.52 -20.80 -27.77
C PHE A 505 -26.18 -20.47 -29.11
N ALA A 506 -26.97 -21.42 -29.63
CA ALA A 506 -27.72 -21.24 -30.87
C ALA A 506 -29.16 -20.81 -30.57
N VAL A 507 -29.64 -19.78 -31.25
CA VAL A 507 -31.04 -19.34 -31.22
C VAL A 507 -31.60 -19.31 -32.64
N THR A 508 -32.84 -19.74 -32.83
CA THR A 508 -33.50 -19.74 -34.16
C THR A 508 -34.56 -18.66 -34.19
N ALA A 509 -34.49 -17.75 -35.18
CA ALA A 509 -35.50 -16.71 -35.33
C ALA A 509 -36.81 -17.29 -35.89
N TYR A 510 -37.93 -17.08 -35.20
CA TYR A 510 -39.19 -17.76 -35.52
C TYR A 510 -39.82 -17.28 -36.85
N ASN A 511 -39.54 -16.04 -37.25
CA ASN A 511 -40.12 -15.41 -38.44
C ASN A 511 -39.44 -15.84 -39.76
N SER A 512 -38.16 -16.21 -39.72
CA SER A 512 -37.39 -16.63 -40.91
C SER A 512 -36.98 -18.11 -40.87
N GLY A 513 -36.92 -18.72 -39.68
CA GLY A 513 -36.34 -20.05 -39.45
C GLY A 513 -34.82 -20.09 -39.48
N THR A 514 -34.14 -18.93 -39.53
CA THR A 514 -32.68 -18.82 -39.58
C THR A 514 -32.07 -19.01 -38.19
N GLY A 515 -31.02 -19.83 -38.10
CA GLY A 515 -30.24 -20.02 -36.87
C GLY A 515 -29.13 -18.98 -36.73
N TYR A 516 -28.96 -18.45 -35.52
CA TYR A 516 -27.94 -17.49 -35.14
C TYR A 516 -27.13 -18.02 -33.96
N THR A 517 -25.84 -17.72 -33.94
CA THR A 517 -24.94 -18.02 -32.81
C THR A 517 -24.78 -16.75 -31.98
N VAL A 518 -25.07 -16.84 -30.69
CA VAL A 518 -25.09 -15.70 -29.75
C VAL A 518 -24.19 -16.03 -28.57
N SER A 519 -23.41 -15.05 -28.10
CA SER A 519 -22.58 -15.20 -26.90
C SER A 519 -23.44 -15.37 -25.64
N GLU A 520 -23.01 -16.25 -24.74
CA GLU A 520 -23.68 -16.46 -23.45
C GLU A 520 -23.61 -15.23 -22.55
N THR A 521 -22.57 -14.41 -22.66
CA THR A 521 -22.39 -13.18 -21.87
C THR A 521 -23.15 -11.99 -22.46
N THR A 522 -24.37 -12.20 -22.94
CA THR A 522 -25.25 -11.15 -23.50
C THR A 522 -26.60 -11.16 -22.81
N PRO A 523 -27.44 -10.11 -22.90
CA PRO A 523 -28.81 -10.16 -22.39
C PRO A 523 -29.63 -11.35 -22.90
N LEU A 524 -29.43 -11.79 -24.14
CA LEU A 524 -30.05 -13.02 -24.64
C LEU A 524 -29.48 -14.28 -24.00
N GLY A 525 -28.19 -14.33 -23.69
CA GLY A 525 -27.60 -15.44 -22.95
C GLY A 525 -28.07 -15.50 -21.50
N ALA A 526 -28.23 -14.35 -20.83
CA ALA A 526 -28.87 -14.26 -19.52
C ALA A 526 -30.32 -14.76 -19.57
N LEU A 527 -31.08 -14.38 -20.59
CA LEU A 527 -32.45 -14.87 -20.80
C LEU A 527 -32.47 -16.38 -21.08
N GLN A 528 -31.53 -16.91 -21.87
CA GLN A 528 -31.39 -18.34 -22.15
C GLN A 528 -31.09 -19.14 -20.88
N ALA A 529 -30.19 -18.65 -20.03
CA ALA A 529 -29.86 -19.27 -18.75
C ALA A 529 -31.07 -19.27 -17.80
N ALA A 530 -31.80 -18.15 -17.71
CA ALA A 530 -33.03 -18.05 -16.94
C ALA A 530 -34.12 -19.01 -17.45
N ALA A 531 -34.29 -19.10 -18.77
CA ALA A 531 -35.21 -20.01 -19.44
C ALA A 531 -34.89 -21.48 -19.11
N ASN A 532 -33.61 -21.86 -19.15
CA ASN A 532 -33.16 -23.21 -18.78
C ASN A 532 -33.39 -23.52 -17.30
N ALA A 533 -33.21 -22.53 -16.42
CA ALA A 533 -33.36 -22.70 -14.98
C ALA A 533 -34.83 -22.81 -14.54
N SER A 534 -35.72 -21.97 -15.09
CA SER A 534 -37.15 -21.95 -14.74
C SER A 534 -38.03 -22.82 -15.65
N GLY A 535 -37.52 -23.28 -16.79
CA GLY A 535 -38.25 -24.13 -17.74
C GLY A 535 -39.26 -23.42 -18.63
N PHE A 536 -39.15 -22.10 -18.81
CA PHE A 536 -39.96 -21.35 -19.80
C PHE A 536 -39.27 -21.29 -21.17
N SER A 537 -40.03 -21.02 -22.23
CA SER A 537 -39.51 -20.77 -23.59
C SER A 537 -39.50 -19.29 -23.93
N TYR A 538 -38.73 -18.88 -24.93
CA TYR A 538 -38.80 -17.53 -25.50
C TYR A 538 -38.55 -17.58 -27.01
N ASP A 539 -39.07 -16.58 -27.72
CA ASP A 539 -38.92 -16.45 -29.18
C ASP A 539 -38.20 -15.16 -29.54
N VAL A 540 -37.30 -15.26 -30.52
CA VAL A 540 -36.61 -14.10 -31.12
C VAL A 540 -36.97 -13.92 -32.58
N THR A 541 -36.97 -12.67 -33.04
CA THR A 541 -37.19 -12.29 -34.44
C THR A 541 -35.94 -11.63 -35.02
N ASP A 542 -35.66 -11.91 -36.30
CA ASP A 542 -34.55 -11.32 -37.05
C ASP A 542 -34.99 -10.18 -37.98
N LYS A 543 -36.18 -9.62 -37.72
CA LYS A 543 -36.80 -8.58 -38.54
C LYS A 543 -35.91 -7.36 -38.80
N ASN A 544 -35.03 -7.02 -37.87
CA ASN A 544 -34.10 -5.90 -37.99
C ASN A 544 -32.63 -6.33 -38.18
N TYR A 545 -32.36 -7.63 -38.21
CA TYR A 545 -31.01 -8.16 -38.18
C TYR A 545 -30.17 -7.71 -39.38
N ALA A 546 -30.77 -7.65 -40.57
CA ALA A 546 -30.07 -7.20 -41.78
C ALA A 546 -29.64 -5.72 -41.75
N ALA A 547 -30.29 -4.89 -40.93
CA ALA A 547 -30.00 -3.46 -40.83
C ALA A 547 -29.08 -3.12 -39.65
N SER A 548 -29.19 -3.85 -38.53
CA SER A 548 -28.53 -3.50 -37.26
C SER A 548 -27.80 -4.66 -36.57
N GLY A 549 -27.90 -5.88 -37.10
CA GLY A 549 -27.42 -7.09 -36.40
C GLY A 549 -28.25 -7.48 -35.18
N ALA A 550 -29.37 -6.81 -34.92
CA ALA A 550 -30.18 -7.04 -33.72
C ALA A 550 -31.17 -8.21 -33.87
N LEU A 551 -31.16 -9.09 -32.88
CA LEU A 551 -32.24 -10.04 -32.58
C LEU A 551 -33.14 -9.43 -31.51
N LEU A 552 -34.44 -9.39 -31.77
CA LEU A 552 -35.44 -8.84 -30.83
C LEU A 552 -36.16 -9.99 -30.13
N VAL A 553 -36.54 -9.77 -28.87
CA VAL A 553 -37.36 -10.72 -28.11
C VAL A 553 -38.82 -10.32 -28.24
N ASP A 554 -39.65 -11.20 -28.80
CA ASP A 554 -41.08 -10.94 -28.95
C ASP A 554 -41.90 -11.68 -27.87
N ASN A 555 -41.56 -12.94 -27.57
CA ASN A 555 -42.34 -13.76 -26.64
C ASN A 555 -41.45 -14.35 -25.54
N ILE A 556 -41.94 -14.43 -24.31
CA ILE A 556 -41.31 -15.13 -23.19
C ILE A 556 -42.41 -15.82 -22.37
N GLY A 557 -42.27 -17.12 -22.10
CA GLY A 557 -43.30 -17.92 -21.43
C GLY A 557 -44.62 -17.92 -22.21
N ASP A 558 -45.71 -17.73 -21.48
CA ASP A 558 -47.07 -17.63 -22.05
C ASP A 558 -47.44 -16.19 -22.50
N TYR A 559 -46.47 -15.28 -22.57
CA TYR A 559 -46.68 -13.85 -22.85
C TYR A 559 -46.17 -13.47 -24.25
N ASP A 560 -47.11 -13.47 -25.19
CA ASP A 560 -46.89 -13.16 -26.61
C ASP A 560 -46.86 -11.66 -26.91
N PHE A 561 -46.00 -11.22 -27.83
CA PHE A 561 -46.04 -9.84 -28.33
C PHE A 561 -47.40 -9.48 -28.98
N VAL A 562 -48.02 -8.40 -28.51
CA VAL A 562 -49.26 -7.86 -29.07
C VAL A 562 -48.99 -6.51 -29.73
N LYS A 563 -49.10 -6.46 -31.06
CA LYS A 563 -48.85 -5.24 -31.84
C LYS A 563 -49.76 -4.08 -31.37
N GLY A 564 -49.13 -3.01 -30.85
CA GLY A 564 -49.82 -1.84 -30.33
C GLY A 564 -50.50 -2.04 -28.97
N GLY A 565 -50.20 -3.16 -28.30
CA GLY A 565 -50.69 -3.53 -26.98
C GLY A 565 -49.52 -3.82 -26.04
N SER A 566 -49.47 -5.05 -25.53
CA SER A 566 -48.42 -5.51 -24.61
C SER A 566 -47.16 -5.96 -25.35
N SER A 567 -46.00 -5.65 -24.79
CA SER A 567 -44.70 -6.10 -25.31
C SER A 567 -43.69 -6.30 -24.18
N TRP A 568 -42.64 -7.06 -24.46
CA TRP A 568 -41.47 -7.15 -23.58
C TRP A 568 -40.57 -5.93 -23.75
N LEU A 569 -40.22 -5.30 -22.63
CA LEU A 569 -39.23 -4.21 -22.55
C LEU A 569 -38.01 -4.72 -21.79
N ALA A 570 -36.83 -4.53 -22.36
CA ALA A 570 -35.58 -5.03 -21.80
C ALA A 570 -34.73 -3.90 -21.21
N TYR A 571 -34.08 -4.18 -20.09
CA TYR A 571 -33.24 -3.24 -19.36
C TYR A 571 -31.93 -3.93 -18.96
N VAL A 572 -30.82 -3.22 -19.13
CA VAL A 572 -29.52 -3.62 -18.59
C VAL A 572 -29.06 -2.51 -17.65
N ASN A 573 -28.80 -2.86 -16.39
CA ASN A 573 -28.46 -1.92 -15.32
C ASN A 573 -29.42 -0.72 -15.24
N ASN A 574 -30.73 -1.02 -15.30
CA ASN A 574 -31.84 -0.05 -15.32
C ASN A 574 -31.94 0.82 -16.58
N VAL A 575 -31.09 0.62 -17.59
CA VAL A 575 -31.12 1.37 -18.86
C VAL A 575 -31.91 0.59 -19.89
N TYR A 576 -32.94 1.21 -20.47
CA TYR A 576 -33.77 0.63 -21.53
C TYR A 576 -32.95 0.27 -22.77
N LYS A 577 -33.17 -0.94 -23.32
CA LYS A 577 -32.49 -1.47 -24.50
C LYS A 577 -33.52 -1.85 -25.56
N ASP A 578 -33.55 -1.07 -26.63
CA ASP A 578 -34.52 -1.22 -27.72
C ASP A 578 -34.08 -2.27 -28.76
N GLY A 579 -32.79 -2.27 -29.14
CA GLY A 579 -32.22 -3.11 -30.20
C GLY A 579 -32.76 -2.83 -31.62
N PHE A 580 -33.97 -2.27 -31.76
CA PHE A 580 -34.61 -2.01 -33.06
C PHE A 580 -34.16 -0.69 -33.69
N ASN A 581 -34.26 0.42 -32.96
CA ASN A 581 -33.82 1.74 -33.44
C ASN A 581 -32.42 2.12 -32.93
N ASN A 582 -31.80 1.26 -32.13
CA ASN A 582 -30.50 1.47 -31.50
C ASN A 582 -29.68 0.18 -31.58
N ALA A 583 -28.82 0.06 -32.60
CA ALA A 583 -28.02 -1.14 -32.86
C ALA A 583 -27.07 -1.50 -31.70
N PRO A 584 -26.34 -0.55 -31.06
CA PRO A 584 -25.61 -0.81 -29.81
C PRO A 584 -26.47 -1.34 -28.65
N GLY A 585 -27.78 -1.06 -28.68
CA GLY A 585 -28.75 -1.57 -27.71
C GLY A 585 -29.27 -2.99 -28.00
N ALA A 586 -28.74 -3.70 -28.99
CA ALA A 586 -29.20 -5.02 -29.36
C ALA A 586 -28.86 -6.07 -28.29
N LEU A 587 -29.86 -6.84 -27.88
CA LEU A 587 -29.75 -7.81 -26.78
C LEU A 587 -28.77 -8.96 -27.04
N ASN A 588 -28.43 -9.22 -28.30
CA ASN A 588 -27.44 -10.19 -28.71
C ASN A 588 -26.03 -9.61 -28.92
N LEU A 589 -25.86 -8.29 -28.78
CA LEU A 589 -24.59 -7.58 -29.00
C LEU A 589 -24.05 -6.89 -27.73
N ILE A 590 -24.93 -6.61 -26.75
CA ILE A 590 -24.51 -6.06 -25.46
C ILE A 590 -23.72 -7.13 -24.70
N GLN A 591 -22.50 -6.80 -24.30
CA GLN A 591 -21.68 -7.66 -23.45
C GLN A 591 -21.99 -7.38 -21.97
N LEU A 592 -22.18 -8.45 -21.21
CA LEU A 592 -22.42 -8.41 -19.77
C LEU A 592 -21.17 -8.80 -19.00
N ILE A 593 -21.01 -8.21 -17.81
CA ILE A 593 -19.96 -8.53 -16.84
C ILE A 593 -20.57 -9.02 -15.51
N GLU A 594 -19.73 -9.54 -14.62
CA GLU A 594 -20.12 -9.94 -13.26
C GLU A 594 -20.91 -8.82 -12.57
N GLY A 595 -22.09 -9.16 -12.05
CA GLY A 595 -22.95 -8.25 -11.30
C GLY A 595 -23.92 -7.41 -12.14
N ASP A 596 -23.81 -7.45 -13.48
CA ASP A 596 -24.79 -6.78 -14.34
C ASP A 596 -26.21 -7.31 -14.10
N ARG A 597 -27.18 -6.39 -14.10
CA ARG A 597 -28.60 -6.71 -13.97
C ARG A 597 -29.28 -6.66 -15.32
N VAL A 598 -29.92 -7.76 -15.71
CA VAL A 598 -30.76 -7.82 -16.92
C VAL A 598 -32.19 -8.11 -16.52
N GLU A 599 -33.10 -7.17 -16.82
CA GLU A 599 -34.51 -7.26 -16.48
C GLU A 599 -35.37 -7.13 -17.74
N PHE A 600 -36.37 -8.00 -17.87
CA PHE A 600 -37.41 -7.95 -18.89
C PHE A 600 -38.77 -7.74 -18.21
N TYR A 601 -39.56 -6.80 -18.70
CA TYR A 601 -40.91 -6.54 -18.20
C TYR A 601 -41.93 -6.62 -19.34
N TYR A 602 -43.00 -7.37 -19.13
CA TYR A 602 -44.13 -7.44 -20.06
C TYR A 602 -45.19 -6.45 -19.63
N ALA A 603 -45.39 -5.39 -20.41
CA ALA A 603 -46.30 -4.30 -20.05
C ALA A 603 -47.07 -3.78 -21.27
N ALA A 604 -48.22 -3.16 -21.02
CA ALA A 604 -49.06 -2.52 -22.03
C ALA A 604 -49.19 -1.02 -21.77
N ASN A 605 -49.51 -0.25 -22.82
CA ASN A 605 -49.79 1.19 -22.74
C ASN A 605 -48.63 2.03 -22.15
N ILE A 606 -47.39 1.61 -22.36
CA ILE A 606 -46.20 2.36 -21.96
C ILE A 606 -46.00 3.53 -22.94
N SER A 607 -46.10 4.76 -22.44
CA SER A 607 -45.87 5.97 -23.23
C SER A 607 -44.40 6.34 -23.37
N ASP A 608 -43.58 5.94 -22.40
CA ASP A 608 -42.13 6.17 -22.37
C ASP A 608 -41.44 4.94 -21.77
N ALA A 609 -40.70 4.21 -22.59
CA ALA A 609 -39.98 3.00 -22.17
C ALA A 609 -38.76 3.30 -21.29
N THR A 610 -38.30 4.55 -21.23
CA THR A 610 -37.16 4.95 -20.38
C THR A 610 -37.57 5.20 -18.93
N ASP A 611 -38.87 5.43 -18.66
CA ASP A 611 -39.43 5.51 -17.31
C ASP A 611 -39.66 4.11 -16.75
N LEU A 612 -38.59 3.53 -16.20
CA LEU A 612 -38.60 2.20 -15.59
C LEU A 612 -39.64 2.08 -14.46
N ALA A 613 -39.92 3.15 -13.71
CA ALA A 613 -40.90 3.11 -12.63
C ALA A 613 -42.33 2.95 -13.18
N ALA A 614 -42.67 3.67 -14.24
CA ALA A 614 -43.94 3.51 -14.94
C ALA A 614 -44.08 2.10 -15.55
N VAL A 615 -42.99 1.57 -16.11
CA VAL A 615 -42.97 0.22 -16.68
C VAL A 615 -43.17 -0.85 -15.59
N LYS A 616 -42.45 -0.78 -14.47
CA LYS A 616 -42.64 -1.70 -13.34
C LYS A 616 -44.06 -1.64 -12.77
N ALA A 617 -44.68 -0.46 -12.75
CA ALA A 617 -46.04 -0.28 -12.27
C ALA A 617 -47.11 -0.87 -13.20
N ALA A 618 -46.86 -0.91 -14.51
CA ALA A 618 -47.79 -1.41 -15.52
C ALA A 618 -47.51 -2.87 -15.94
N ALA A 619 -46.40 -3.45 -15.50
CA ALA A 619 -45.99 -4.79 -15.89
C ALA A 619 -46.91 -5.88 -15.31
N THR A 620 -47.22 -6.86 -16.14
CA THR A 620 -48.00 -8.04 -15.79
C THR A 620 -47.17 -9.33 -15.83
N ALA A 621 -45.95 -9.28 -16.37
CA ALA A 621 -44.95 -10.31 -16.17
C ALA A 621 -43.52 -9.76 -16.13
N ALA A 622 -42.58 -10.53 -15.56
CA ALA A 622 -41.17 -10.15 -15.52
C ALA A 622 -40.19 -11.35 -15.54
N VAL A 623 -38.98 -11.11 -16.05
CA VAL A 623 -37.78 -11.94 -15.87
C VAL A 623 -36.68 -11.04 -15.33
N LYS A 624 -36.06 -11.38 -14.20
CA LYS A 624 -35.01 -10.58 -13.58
C LYS A 624 -33.80 -11.43 -13.28
N THR A 625 -32.64 -10.98 -13.74
CA THR A 625 -31.39 -11.73 -13.59
C THR A 625 -30.28 -10.84 -13.06
N VAL A 626 -29.39 -11.44 -12.28
CA VAL A 626 -28.07 -10.90 -11.95
C VAL A 626 -27.02 -11.83 -12.56
N VAL A 627 -26.08 -11.28 -13.31
CA VAL A 627 -25.04 -12.07 -13.98
C VAL A 627 -23.97 -12.51 -12.97
N SER A 628 -23.62 -13.79 -13.01
CA SER A 628 -22.37 -14.29 -12.46
C SER A 628 -21.57 -15.00 -13.56
N THR A 629 -20.30 -14.66 -13.66
CA THR A 629 -19.30 -15.23 -14.57
C THR A 629 -18.28 -16.08 -13.82
N GLY A 630 -18.51 -16.35 -12.53
CA GLY A 630 -17.56 -17.08 -11.68
C GLY A 630 -16.30 -16.27 -11.33
N GLY A 631 -16.38 -14.94 -11.36
CA GLY A 631 -15.24 -14.05 -11.06
C GLY A 631 -14.24 -13.87 -12.21
N VAL A 632 -14.57 -14.31 -13.42
CA VAL A 632 -13.75 -14.10 -14.61
C VAL A 632 -14.11 -12.75 -15.25
N VAL A 633 -13.37 -11.71 -14.87
CA VAL A 633 -13.39 -10.38 -15.52
C VAL A 633 -12.90 -10.54 -16.98
N PRO A 634 -13.40 -9.77 -17.98
CA PRO A 634 -12.86 -9.82 -19.35
C PRO A 634 -11.34 -9.72 -19.33
N ALA A 635 -10.65 -10.53 -20.13
CA ALA A 635 -9.20 -10.74 -20.07
C ALA A 635 -8.45 -9.41 -19.85
N ASP A 636 -7.75 -9.33 -18.72
CA ASP A 636 -6.79 -8.26 -18.46
C ASP A 636 -5.74 -8.24 -19.58
N TRP A 637 -5.32 -7.06 -19.99
CA TRP A 637 -4.39 -6.90 -21.11
C TRP A 637 -3.18 -6.09 -20.70
N THR A 638 -2.04 -6.39 -21.34
CA THR A 638 -0.79 -5.67 -21.15
C THR A 638 -0.22 -5.32 -22.51
N LEU A 639 -0.04 -4.03 -22.76
CA LEU A 639 0.66 -3.54 -23.93
C LEU A 639 2.17 -3.61 -23.67
N GLN A 640 2.90 -4.28 -24.55
CA GLN A 640 4.35 -4.44 -24.43
C GLN A 640 5.07 -3.45 -25.34
N LEU A 641 5.98 -2.67 -24.77
CA LEU A 641 6.75 -1.65 -25.46
C LEU A 641 8.22 -2.06 -25.47
N PHE A 642 8.83 -2.01 -26.65
CA PHE A 642 10.22 -2.41 -26.87
C PHE A 642 10.98 -1.31 -27.60
N GLY A 643 12.07 -0.81 -26.99
CA GLY A 643 12.93 0.22 -27.57
C GLY A 643 14.30 0.25 -26.90
N ALA A 644 14.79 1.43 -26.54
CA ALA A 644 16.00 1.61 -25.73
C ALA A 644 15.89 0.91 -24.36
N LYS A 645 14.67 0.82 -23.82
CA LYS A 645 14.29 -0.02 -22.69
C LYS A 645 13.01 -0.80 -23.01
N ASN A 646 12.70 -1.82 -22.21
CA ASN A 646 11.45 -2.57 -22.33
C ASN A 646 10.49 -2.15 -21.21
N GLN A 647 9.23 -1.92 -21.56
CA GLN A 647 8.18 -1.51 -20.62
C GLN A 647 6.89 -2.29 -20.87
N ASN A 648 6.18 -2.59 -19.78
CA ASN A 648 4.84 -3.18 -19.82
C ASN A 648 3.83 -2.16 -19.31
N VAL A 649 2.84 -1.85 -20.13
CA VAL A 649 1.73 -0.96 -19.78
C VAL A 649 0.50 -1.84 -19.55
N THR A 650 0.15 -2.04 -18.27
CA THR A 650 -1.06 -2.79 -17.90
C THR A 650 -2.31 -1.95 -18.18
N ARG A 651 -3.46 -2.61 -18.33
CA ARG A 651 -4.76 -1.94 -18.43
C ARG A 651 -4.98 -0.90 -17.33
N ALA A 652 -4.71 -1.29 -16.08
CA ALA A 652 -4.88 -0.40 -14.94
C ALA A 652 -3.96 0.83 -15.02
N TYR A 653 -2.70 0.66 -15.44
CA TYR A 653 -1.77 1.78 -15.62
C TYR A 653 -2.20 2.70 -16.76
N PHE A 654 -2.68 2.13 -17.86
CA PHE A 654 -3.21 2.87 -19.01
C PHE A 654 -4.45 3.71 -18.65
N GLU A 655 -5.42 3.12 -17.95
CA GLU A 655 -6.64 3.80 -17.52
C GLU A 655 -6.37 4.87 -16.43
N GLN A 656 -5.42 4.62 -15.52
CA GLN A 656 -4.95 5.64 -14.57
C GLN A 656 -4.28 6.82 -15.29
N GLY A 657 -3.51 6.54 -16.34
CA GLY A 657 -2.92 7.57 -17.19
C GLY A 657 -3.97 8.47 -17.83
N LEU A 658 -5.06 7.90 -18.35
CA LEU A 658 -6.19 8.63 -18.93
C LEU A 658 -6.96 9.47 -17.90
N ALA A 659 -7.07 9.00 -16.66
CA ALA A 659 -7.78 9.70 -15.59
C ALA A 659 -7.01 10.92 -15.03
N CYS A 660 -5.75 11.14 -15.42
CA CYS A 660 -4.91 12.22 -14.94
C CYS A 660 -5.27 13.57 -15.62
N PRO A 661 -5.95 14.51 -14.94
CA PRO A 661 -6.55 15.70 -15.59
C PRO A 661 -5.54 16.73 -16.09
N SER A 662 -4.28 16.65 -15.64
CA SER A 662 -3.23 17.65 -15.86
C SER A 662 -2.19 17.27 -16.91
N SER A 663 -2.39 16.14 -17.61
CA SER A 663 -1.31 15.45 -18.32
C SER A 663 -1.42 15.41 -19.86
N GLY A 664 -2.58 15.72 -20.43
CA GLY A 664 -2.79 15.60 -21.88
C GLY A 664 -2.73 14.15 -22.41
N HIS A 665 -2.78 13.16 -21.53
CA HIS A 665 -2.69 11.73 -21.90
C HIS A 665 -3.92 11.21 -22.64
N GLN A 666 -5.05 11.92 -22.57
CA GLN A 666 -6.28 11.56 -23.27
C GLN A 666 -6.48 12.47 -24.48
N VAL A 667 -6.54 11.85 -25.65
CA VAL A 667 -6.89 12.50 -26.92
C VAL A 667 -8.09 11.83 -27.55
N THR A 668 -8.77 12.56 -28.42
CA THR A 668 -9.91 12.05 -29.18
C THR A 668 -9.70 12.31 -30.66
N TRP A 669 -10.07 11.35 -31.50
CA TRP A 669 -10.11 11.49 -32.95
C TRP A 669 -11.51 11.19 -33.46
N THR A 670 -12.02 12.06 -34.33
CA THR A 670 -13.36 11.92 -34.92
C THR A 670 -13.22 11.48 -36.36
N ASP A 671 -13.92 10.41 -36.75
CA ASP A 671 -14.01 9.99 -38.15
C ASP A 671 -14.88 10.99 -38.90
N ASP A 672 -14.25 11.93 -39.61
CA ASP A 672 -14.97 12.86 -40.49
C ASP A 672 -15.43 12.09 -41.73
N LYS A 673 -16.69 11.62 -41.70
CA LYS A 673 -17.34 10.93 -42.82
C LYS A 673 -17.66 11.87 -44.00
N GLY A 674 -17.35 13.17 -43.88
CA GLY A 674 -17.54 14.18 -44.92
C GLY A 674 -19.00 14.55 -45.17
N THR A 675 -19.90 14.20 -44.24
CA THR A 675 -21.34 14.48 -44.31
C THR A 675 -21.70 15.75 -43.53
N PRO A 676 -22.73 16.52 -43.96
CA PRO A 676 -23.20 17.69 -43.18
C PRO A 676 -23.88 17.32 -41.86
N ASP A 677 -24.29 16.06 -41.74
CA ASP A 677 -24.78 15.45 -40.51
C ASP A 677 -23.57 14.81 -39.83
N THR A 678 -23.30 15.24 -38.60
CA THR A 678 -22.17 14.79 -37.75
C THR A 678 -22.67 13.87 -36.63
N SER A 679 -23.95 13.52 -36.63
CA SER A 679 -24.54 12.65 -35.61
C SER A 679 -24.16 11.18 -35.75
N ASP A 680 -23.52 10.79 -36.85
CA ASP A 680 -22.97 9.46 -37.13
C ASP A 680 -21.44 9.41 -37.13
N ASP A 681 -20.76 10.50 -36.79
CA ASP A 681 -19.30 10.53 -36.66
C ASP A 681 -18.85 9.71 -35.45
N GLU A 682 -17.87 8.84 -35.65
CA GLU A 682 -17.30 8.02 -34.59
C GLU A 682 -16.20 8.79 -33.86
N VAL A 683 -16.33 8.96 -32.54
CA VAL A 683 -15.32 9.61 -31.69
C VAL A 683 -14.51 8.55 -30.96
N TRP A 684 -13.29 8.32 -31.41
CA TRP A 684 -12.33 7.41 -30.82
C TRP A 684 -11.56 8.11 -29.71
N GLY A 685 -11.51 7.52 -28.51
CA GLY A 685 -10.80 8.09 -27.36
C GLY A 685 -9.73 7.15 -26.80
N GLY A 686 -8.56 7.69 -26.47
CA GLY A 686 -7.46 6.92 -25.89
C GLY A 686 -6.18 7.72 -25.70
N VAL A 687 -5.04 7.02 -25.71
CA VAL A 687 -3.71 7.59 -25.49
C VAL A 687 -3.02 7.84 -26.84
N PRO A 688 -2.37 9.01 -27.05
CA PRO A 688 -1.67 9.26 -28.30
C PRO A 688 -0.44 8.35 -28.42
N LEU A 689 -0.18 7.83 -29.62
CA LEU A 689 0.85 6.81 -29.84
C LEU A 689 2.26 7.31 -29.46
N TRP A 690 2.58 8.58 -29.72
CA TRP A 690 3.90 9.14 -29.40
C TRP A 690 4.21 9.13 -27.90
N LEU A 691 3.21 9.25 -27.04
CA LEU A 691 3.40 9.23 -25.59
C LEU A 691 3.75 7.82 -25.10
N LEU A 692 3.20 6.79 -25.72
CA LEU A 692 3.58 5.40 -25.44
C LEU A 692 5.00 5.13 -25.93
N VAL A 693 5.38 5.66 -27.09
CA VAL A 693 6.74 5.53 -27.63
C VAL A 693 7.77 6.24 -26.75
N ALA A 694 7.43 7.41 -26.19
CA ALA A 694 8.27 8.17 -25.25
C ALA A 694 8.67 7.35 -24.00
N MET A 695 7.93 6.29 -23.67
CA MET A 695 8.28 5.43 -22.55
C MET A 695 9.47 4.51 -22.84
N VAL A 696 9.92 4.40 -24.09
CA VAL A 696 10.93 3.43 -24.52
C VAL A 696 11.89 3.95 -25.59
N ASP A 697 11.80 5.19 -26.05
CA ASP A 697 12.65 5.72 -27.13
C ASP A 697 14.08 6.04 -26.68
N ASP A 698 14.32 6.32 -25.39
CA ASP A 698 15.65 6.44 -24.80
C ASP A 698 15.83 5.78 -23.40
N ASP A 699 17.10 5.56 -23.04
CA ASP A 699 17.54 5.05 -21.73
C ASP A 699 18.99 5.53 -21.42
N PRO A 700 19.20 6.36 -20.38
CA PRO A 700 18.20 6.89 -19.46
C PRO A 700 17.23 7.86 -20.16
N ASP A 701 16.02 7.97 -19.61
CA ASP A 701 15.01 8.97 -19.98
C ASP A 701 15.56 10.37 -19.65
N VAL A 702 15.67 11.24 -20.66
CA VAL A 702 16.29 12.57 -20.50
C VAL A 702 15.25 13.67 -20.54
N GLY A 703 14.96 14.26 -19.39
CA GLY A 703 14.12 15.46 -19.27
C GLY A 703 13.53 15.64 -17.88
N ASP A 704 12.71 16.69 -17.71
CA ASP A 704 12.11 17.06 -16.43
C ASP A 704 10.70 16.46 -16.22
N ASP A 705 10.09 15.91 -17.28
CA ASP A 705 8.77 15.28 -17.20
C ASP A 705 8.89 13.79 -16.79
N HIS A 706 7.79 13.22 -16.30
CA HIS A 706 7.73 11.80 -15.90
C HIS A 706 7.87 10.83 -17.10
N ILE A 707 7.62 11.30 -18.32
CA ILE A 707 7.84 10.59 -19.59
C ILE A 707 8.29 11.63 -20.63
N ASN A 708 9.51 11.54 -21.15
CA ASN A 708 10.04 12.53 -22.11
C ASN A 708 10.17 11.90 -23.50
N PHE A 709 9.52 12.49 -24.51
CA PHE A 709 9.68 12.05 -25.90
C PHE A 709 10.95 12.65 -26.51
N ASN A 710 11.79 11.83 -27.11
CA ASN A 710 13.05 12.24 -27.71
C ASN A 710 12.84 12.78 -29.14
N ASP A 711 12.49 14.06 -29.23
CA ASP A 711 12.18 14.75 -30.49
C ASP A 711 13.37 14.73 -31.49
N GLU A 712 14.62 14.77 -31.00
CA GLU A 712 15.81 14.69 -31.85
C GLU A 712 15.99 13.31 -32.49
N LEU A 713 15.79 12.25 -31.69
CA LEU A 713 15.85 10.87 -32.16
C LEU A 713 14.70 10.57 -33.14
N ALA A 714 13.50 11.07 -32.86
CA ALA A 714 12.36 10.94 -33.76
C ALA A 714 12.59 11.65 -35.11
N ALA A 715 13.23 12.82 -35.10
CA ALA A 715 13.62 13.52 -36.33
C ALA A 715 14.75 12.82 -37.11
N ALA A 716 15.57 12.00 -36.45
CA ALA A 716 16.60 11.19 -37.09
C ALA A 716 16.03 9.98 -37.87
N GLY A 717 14.77 9.61 -37.62
CA GLY A 717 14.00 8.63 -38.39
C GLY A 717 14.21 7.18 -37.94
N TYR A 718 13.44 6.75 -36.94
CA TYR A 718 13.27 5.34 -36.57
C TYR A 718 11.87 4.84 -36.94
N GLU A 719 11.72 3.52 -37.05
CA GLU A 719 10.45 2.89 -37.37
C GLU A 719 9.72 2.48 -36.09
N VAL A 720 8.44 2.81 -35.99
CA VAL A 720 7.54 2.37 -34.93
C VAL A 720 6.64 1.27 -35.47
N LYS A 721 6.92 0.04 -35.06
CA LYS A 721 6.13 -1.13 -35.44
C LYS A 721 5.05 -1.41 -34.39
N VAL A 722 3.78 -1.32 -34.79
CA VAL A 722 2.63 -1.65 -33.95
C VAL A 722 2.07 -3.01 -34.37
N ILE A 723 1.96 -3.93 -33.42
CA ILE A 723 1.51 -5.31 -33.65
C ILE A 723 0.24 -5.56 -32.83
N ALA A 724 -0.85 -5.91 -33.49
CA ALA A 724 -2.11 -6.28 -32.88
C ALA A 724 -2.12 -7.75 -32.43
N GLY A 725 -2.97 -8.07 -31.45
CA GLY A 725 -3.07 -9.42 -30.87
C GLY A 725 -3.56 -10.50 -31.85
N ASP A 726 -4.20 -10.09 -32.94
CA ASP A 726 -4.61 -10.95 -34.06
C ASP A 726 -3.46 -11.23 -35.06
N GLY A 727 -2.27 -10.69 -34.80
CA GLY A 727 -1.05 -10.87 -35.60
C GLY A 727 -0.90 -9.89 -36.76
N TRP A 728 -1.81 -8.93 -36.95
CA TRP A 728 -1.62 -7.85 -37.91
C TRP A 728 -0.63 -6.82 -37.39
N ASP A 729 0.15 -6.22 -38.29
CA ASP A 729 1.08 -5.16 -37.94
C ASP A 729 1.08 -4.01 -38.95
N THR A 730 1.48 -2.83 -38.47
CA THR A 730 1.77 -1.66 -39.28
C THR A 730 3.08 -1.04 -38.82
N VAL A 731 3.75 -0.31 -39.72
CA VAL A 731 4.99 0.42 -39.42
C VAL A 731 4.79 1.88 -39.76
N LEU A 732 5.07 2.75 -38.79
CA LEU A 732 4.95 4.21 -38.89
C LEU A 732 6.35 4.83 -38.77
N ASP A 733 6.58 5.94 -39.45
CA ASP A 733 7.82 6.71 -39.28
C ASP A 733 7.75 7.53 -37.98
N SER A 734 8.83 7.55 -37.21
CA SER A 734 8.90 8.32 -35.96
C SER A 734 8.62 9.80 -36.16
N ALA A 735 8.97 10.36 -37.33
CA ALA A 735 8.70 11.75 -37.66
C ALA A 735 7.20 12.03 -37.89
N ASP A 736 6.43 11.04 -38.36
CA ASP A 736 4.99 11.20 -38.60
C ASP A 736 4.17 11.17 -37.30
N ILE A 737 4.63 10.39 -36.32
CA ILE A 737 3.94 10.29 -35.02
C ILE A 737 4.41 11.33 -34.01
N ALA A 738 5.59 11.95 -34.21
CA ALA A 738 6.20 12.86 -33.24
C ALA A 738 5.23 13.96 -32.78
N ARG A 739 4.87 13.95 -31.49
CA ARG A 739 3.94 14.89 -30.85
C ARG A 739 2.58 15.00 -31.57
N SER A 740 2.15 13.95 -32.25
CA SER A 740 0.95 13.94 -33.09
C SER A 740 -0.23 13.26 -32.41
N ASP A 741 -1.34 13.98 -32.27
CA ASP A 741 -2.61 13.41 -31.77
C ASP A 741 -3.40 12.68 -32.87
N ALA A 742 -2.85 12.57 -34.08
CA ALA A 742 -3.48 11.92 -35.21
C ALA A 742 -3.38 10.39 -35.20
N TYR A 743 -2.59 9.82 -34.27
CA TYR A 743 -2.44 8.38 -34.08
C TYR A 743 -2.79 8.03 -32.64
N ILE A 744 -3.87 7.29 -32.45
CA ILE A 744 -4.42 7.01 -31.11
C ILE A 744 -4.47 5.51 -30.87
N VAL A 745 -3.95 5.07 -29.73
CA VAL A 745 -4.28 3.75 -29.19
C VAL A 745 -5.56 3.91 -28.37
N ALA A 746 -6.70 3.67 -29.02
CA ALA A 746 -8.02 3.87 -28.45
C ALA A 746 -8.39 2.76 -27.47
N ASN A 747 -9.11 3.12 -26.42
CA ASN A 747 -9.81 2.20 -25.51
C ASN A 747 -11.32 2.53 -25.38
N THR A 748 -11.78 3.59 -26.05
CA THR A 748 -13.19 3.99 -26.09
C THR A 748 -13.63 4.39 -27.51
N LEU A 749 -14.92 4.18 -27.80
CA LEU A 749 -15.63 4.63 -28.99
C LEU A 749 -16.91 5.33 -28.55
N ASN A 750 -17.10 6.59 -28.96
CA ASN A 750 -18.22 7.44 -28.57
C ASN A 750 -18.39 7.60 -27.05
N GLY A 751 -17.27 7.57 -26.30
CA GLY A 751 -17.26 7.67 -24.83
C GLY A 751 -17.58 6.38 -24.09
N GLU A 752 -17.86 5.30 -24.79
CA GLU A 752 -18.12 3.96 -24.23
C GLU A 752 -16.93 3.02 -24.50
N PRO A 753 -16.76 1.92 -23.74
CA PRO A 753 -15.72 0.93 -24.01
C PRO A 753 -15.77 0.40 -25.45
N LEU A 754 -14.61 0.05 -26.02
CA LEU A 754 -14.56 -0.46 -27.41
C LEU A 754 -15.45 -1.69 -27.58
N PRO A 755 -16.27 -1.74 -28.64
CA PRO A 755 -16.98 -2.96 -28.98
C PRO A 755 -15.98 -4.03 -29.42
N LEU A 756 -16.36 -5.31 -29.30
CA LEU A 756 -15.52 -6.42 -29.81
C LEU A 756 -15.14 -6.21 -31.27
N LYS A 757 -16.05 -5.65 -32.08
CA LYS A 757 -15.83 -5.31 -33.47
C LYS A 757 -16.38 -3.94 -33.84
N THR A 758 -15.74 -3.25 -34.77
CA THR A 758 -16.24 -2.00 -35.37
C THR A 758 -17.46 -2.25 -36.28
N GLU A 759 -18.15 -1.19 -36.71
CA GLU A 759 -19.24 -1.28 -37.70
C GLU A 759 -18.80 -1.96 -39.02
N SER A 760 -17.50 -1.89 -39.34
CA SER A 760 -16.90 -2.59 -40.48
C SER A 760 -16.48 -4.04 -40.19
N ASN A 761 -16.91 -4.60 -39.05
CA ASN A 761 -16.67 -5.97 -38.60
C ASN A 761 -15.19 -6.31 -38.37
N LYS A 762 -14.34 -5.31 -38.08
CA LYS A 762 -12.94 -5.51 -37.66
C LYS A 762 -12.86 -5.67 -36.16
N ASP A 763 -12.03 -6.58 -35.66
CA ASP A 763 -11.76 -6.71 -34.24
C ASP A 763 -11.21 -5.39 -33.69
N SER A 764 -11.79 -4.93 -32.57
CA SER A 764 -11.52 -3.60 -32.01
C SER A 764 -11.30 -3.60 -30.50
N TRP A 765 -11.49 -4.75 -29.84
CA TRP A 765 -11.26 -4.90 -28.41
C TRP A 765 -9.98 -5.71 -28.16
N PRO A 766 -9.19 -5.43 -27.10
CA PRO A 766 -9.41 -4.40 -26.07
C PRO A 766 -8.82 -3.02 -26.38
N LEU A 767 -7.97 -2.92 -27.40
CA LEU A 767 -7.37 -1.67 -27.88
C LEU A 767 -7.41 -1.63 -29.41
N HIS A 768 -7.51 -0.42 -29.98
CA HIS A 768 -7.51 -0.22 -31.43
C HIS A 768 -6.59 0.94 -31.80
N LEU A 769 -5.68 0.74 -32.76
CA LEU A 769 -4.91 1.85 -33.33
C LEU A 769 -5.78 2.56 -34.38
N LYS A 770 -6.05 3.85 -34.17
CA LYS A 770 -6.81 4.69 -35.09
C LYS A 770 -5.94 5.79 -35.69
#